data_AF-A0A179IJN5-F1
#
_entry.id   AF-A0A179IJN5-F1
#
_cell.length_a   1.000
_cell.length_b   1.000
_cell.length_c   1.000
_cell.angle_alpha   90.00
_cell.angle_beta   90.00
_cell.angle_gamma   90.00
#
_symmetry.space_group_name_H-M   'P 1'
#
loop_
_entity.id
_entity.type
_entity.pdbx_description
1 polymer ?
#
loop_
_entity_poly.entity_id
_entity_poly.type
_entity_poly.pdbx_seq_one_letter_code
_entity_poly.pdbx_strand_id
1 'polypeptide(L)'
;MKADVAQPISLKCGLVVVNRLAKAAMAEGFAGIDHLPGSDECLSAYRAWSAGGWGMLITGKRPFRALQQLPRNCNVQVDSNYLGGSGDIAFVRCATKQQEQTQLDAWKLWAEASSQDGTLAVVQLNHAGRQTPFATGLAPSAIPLDFGRGFWPWVASTFVFRRPREMTVQDIQQTVADFADAARLAADAGFAGVELHAAHGYLLNLFLLSSSNIRQDDYGGSAKARAKVVVDIIHAIRAVVPPRFCIGIKLNSADFKNDIEEVEKDDYIVQLREIIDAGVDFVEISGGSLADPTFNLGLPREARERMSSSSQNREAFFIDFAATVKFHFPDVPLVLTGGLRSRLGMNGAIRGGSCDMVGLARPSVLQPSLPRQLILNSAVSDEDSIIITPKIKPFWLAKVIRIKLAGIGAETMWYTKVINKLRETKGSILVTGSNGGLGSAIVSEVLRRPSLAQQYHGVYTVRSVANASRVRNLVESSGQSAAHSCRLLELDLASLASVRRVAGSINKLVRAGAMAPIRALILNAGYQEQSVQTFTIDGFDMSFQANYLSHFLLALLLLESMDPEVYQLNPYADEKYHSIFGNDPDSSIESIAKGTWSSAKEYPGDGDAGCRRYGAAKLCEVMMFRSLSKRIAKDPKLSGISVLAVDPAAMPTTLTRKEPSFVARVVIGQILLPILATIAFFLWPNGPFRTARKSARDVLRAAFDDVGADGRLNGVYLDGSRVSEVGPEALGPLGEEKAARLWRDSIEYAQIKEADTVLADWQ
;
A
#
# COMPACT_ATOMS: atom_id res chain seq x y z
N MET A 1 -27.30 -3.27 1.72
CA MET A 1 -27.31 -1.81 1.45
C MET A 1 -25.90 -1.37 1.11
N LYS A 2 -25.71 -0.50 0.11
CA LYS A 2 -24.39 0.13 -0.14
C LYS A 2 -24.02 0.97 1.09
N ALA A 3 -22.75 0.94 1.51
CA ALA A 3 -22.26 1.73 2.64
C ALA A 3 -22.55 3.23 2.40
N ASP A 4 -22.89 3.98 3.45
CA ASP A 4 -23.21 5.41 3.34
C ASP A 4 -22.04 6.18 2.74
N VAL A 5 -20.83 5.82 3.16
CA VAL A 5 -19.58 6.40 2.63
C VAL A 5 -19.35 6.13 1.14
N ALA A 6 -20.02 5.13 0.55
CA ALA A 6 -19.94 4.81 -0.88
C ALA A 6 -20.92 5.60 -1.76
N GLN A 7 -21.83 6.36 -1.14
CA GLN A 7 -22.79 7.17 -1.88
C GLN A 7 -22.12 8.45 -2.41
N PRO A 8 -22.50 8.94 -3.61
CA PRO A 8 -22.01 10.21 -4.10
C PRO A 8 -22.61 11.39 -3.30
N ILE A 9 -21.99 12.56 -3.44
CA ILE A 9 -22.48 13.83 -2.90
C ILE A 9 -22.23 14.97 -3.88
N SER A 10 -23.21 15.86 -4.02
CA SER A 10 -23.11 17.05 -4.87
C SER A 10 -22.65 18.25 -4.06
N LEU A 11 -21.69 19.01 -4.61
CA LEU A 11 -21.24 20.29 -4.07
C LEU A 11 -22.04 21.44 -4.68
N LYS A 12 -22.05 22.61 -4.02
CA LYS A 12 -22.81 23.79 -4.47
C LYS A 12 -22.37 24.31 -5.85
N CYS A 13 -21.08 24.20 -6.18
CA CYS A 13 -20.53 24.47 -7.52
C CYS A 13 -20.98 23.50 -8.63
N GLY A 14 -21.77 22.45 -8.30
CA GLY A 14 -22.29 21.49 -9.27
C GLY A 14 -21.34 20.34 -9.60
N LEU A 15 -20.21 20.21 -8.91
CA LEU A 15 -19.39 19.00 -8.95
C LEU A 15 -20.05 17.86 -8.15
N VAL A 16 -19.83 16.63 -8.59
CA VAL A 16 -20.31 15.42 -7.90
C VAL A 16 -19.11 14.62 -7.45
N VAL A 17 -18.94 14.48 -6.14
CA VAL A 17 -17.95 13.59 -5.56
C VAL A 17 -18.49 12.17 -5.63
N VAL A 18 -17.77 11.25 -6.28
CA VAL A 18 -18.27 9.89 -6.60
C VAL A 18 -18.46 9.00 -5.38
N ASN A 19 -17.81 9.33 -4.25
CA ASN A 19 -18.02 8.74 -2.94
C ASN A 19 -17.61 9.76 -1.86
N ARG A 20 -17.93 9.49 -0.60
CA ARG A 20 -17.72 10.42 0.52
C ARG A 20 -16.34 10.30 1.18
N LEU A 21 -15.34 9.74 0.50
CA LEU A 21 -13.95 9.68 0.99
C LEU A 21 -13.09 10.76 0.32
N ALA A 22 -12.43 11.57 1.15
CA ALA A 22 -11.41 12.51 0.74
C ALA A 22 -10.03 12.03 1.22
N LYS A 23 -9.06 11.96 0.31
CA LYS A 23 -7.65 11.90 0.71
C LYS A 23 -7.32 13.29 1.20
N ALA A 24 -7.07 13.43 2.51
CA ALA A 24 -6.82 14.73 3.12
C ALA A 24 -5.40 15.25 2.81
N ALA A 25 -5.23 16.57 2.87
CA ALA A 25 -3.93 17.21 2.74
C ALA A 25 -2.92 16.65 3.76
N MET A 26 -1.67 16.44 3.33
CA MET A 26 -0.62 15.79 4.12
C MET A 26 0.74 16.37 3.83
N ALA A 27 1.75 15.99 4.62
CA ALA A 27 3.15 16.21 4.29
C ALA A 27 3.73 15.16 3.30
N GLU A 28 3.34 15.23 2.02
CA GLU A 28 3.94 14.54 0.85
C GLU A 28 5.35 14.96 0.35
N GLY A 29 5.42 15.98 -0.53
CA GLY A 29 6.63 16.73 -0.72
C GLY A 29 7.47 16.50 -1.94
N PHE A 30 7.01 17.15 -2.98
CA PHE A 30 7.37 16.76 -4.33
C PHE A 30 7.91 17.89 -5.19
N ALA A 31 8.05 19.08 -4.61
CA ALA A 31 8.59 20.22 -5.34
C ALA A 31 10.04 19.99 -5.78
N GLY A 32 10.32 20.40 -7.01
CA GLY A 32 11.67 20.61 -7.52
C GLY A 32 12.39 21.77 -6.83
N ILE A 33 13.62 22.02 -7.26
CA ILE A 33 14.42 23.19 -6.79
C ILE A 33 13.74 24.51 -7.19
N ASP A 34 12.97 24.47 -8.27
CA ASP A 34 12.16 25.54 -8.84
C ASP A 34 10.80 25.72 -8.16
N HIS A 35 10.50 24.95 -7.10
CA HIS A 35 9.20 24.92 -6.43
C HIS A 35 8.04 24.39 -7.28
N LEU A 36 8.33 23.75 -8.42
CA LEU A 36 7.31 23.19 -9.31
C LEU A 36 7.09 21.68 -9.05
N PRO A 37 5.88 21.14 -9.32
CA PRO A 37 5.66 19.70 -9.36
C PRO A 37 6.30 19.08 -10.62
N GLY A 38 6.29 17.74 -10.73
CA GLY A 38 6.64 17.04 -11.97
C GLY A 38 7.72 15.95 -11.83
N SER A 39 8.28 15.75 -10.65
CA SER A 39 9.15 14.58 -10.39
C SER A 39 8.38 13.27 -10.58
N ASP A 40 9.06 12.20 -11.00
CA ASP A 40 8.46 10.87 -11.14
C ASP A 40 7.86 10.38 -9.83
N GLU A 41 8.50 10.69 -8.69
CA GLU A 41 7.96 10.41 -7.37
C GLU A 41 6.62 11.11 -7.12
N CYS A 42 6.51 12.39 -7.51
CA CYS A 42 5.27 13.16 -7.42
C CYS A 42 4.16 12.48 -8.19
N LEU A 43 4.37 12.35 -9.50
CA LEU A 43 3.34 11.91 -10.42
C LEU A 43 2.90 10.49 -10.09
N SER A 44 3.83 9.63 -9.67
CA SER A 44 3.48 8.26 -9.31
C SER A 44 2.68 8.14 -8.01
N ALA A 45 2.97 8.97 -7.00
CA ALA A 45 2.19 8.97 -5.76
C ALA A 45 0.76 9.47 -6.00
N TYR A 46 0.61 10.54 -6.78
CA TYR A 46 -0.70 11.08 -7.14
C TYR A 46 -1.51 10.13 -8.02
N ARG A 47 -0.87 9.43 -8.98
CA ARG A 47 -1.52 8.34 -9.74
C ARG A 47 -1.98 7.19 -8.84
N ALA A 48 -1.14 6.78 -7.88
CA ALA A 48 -1.51 5.72 -6.95
C ALA A 48 -2.71 6.10 -6.05
N TRP A 49 -2.81 7.37 -5.66
CA TRP A 49 -4.00 7.86 -4.95
C TRP A 49 -5.21 8.00 -5.87
N SER A 50 -5.09 8.62 -7.03
CA SER A 50 -6.25 8.84 -7.91
C SER A 50 -6.84 7.52 -8.45
N ALA A 51 -5.99 6.54 -8.81
CA ALA A 51 -6.44 5.17 -9.14
C ALA A 51 -6.96 4.37 -7.92
N GLY A 52 -6.84 4.92 -6.71
CA GLY A 52 -7.23 4.28 -5.46
C GLY A 52 -8.74 4.28 -5.18
N GLY A 53 -9.53 4.99 -5.99
CA GLY A 53 -10.98 5.10 -5.86
C GLY A 53 -11.44 6.16 -4.86
N TRP A 54 -10.65 7.21 -4.65
CA TRP A 54 -11.04 8.32 -3.77
C TRP A 54 -12.12 9.17 -4.45
N GLY A 55 -13.07 9.68 -3.66
CA GLY A 55 -14.02 10.66 -4.17
C GLY A 55 -13.34 11.99 -4.46
N MET A 56 -12.48 12.42 -3.52
CA MET A 56 -11.71 13.66 -3.62
C MET A 56 -10.26 13.42 -3.18
N LEU A 57 -9.32 14.08 -3.84
CA LEU A 57 -7.89 14.06 -3.52
C LEU A 57 -7.42 15.49 -3.26
N ILE A 58 -7.06 15.78 -2.01
CA ILE A 58 -6.54 17.08 -1.58
C ILE A 58 -5.00 17.02 -1.47
N THR A 59 -4.30 17.94 -2.14
CA THR A 59 -2.82 17.94 -2.29
C THR A 59 -2.04 18.23 -0.98
N GLY A 60 -0.72 17.99 -0.97
CA GLY A 60 0.14 18.04 0.24
C GLY A 60 1.63 18.48 0.07
N LYS A 61 2.48 18.29 1.11
CA LYS A 61 3.73 19.03 1.51
C LYS A 61 5.06 18.26 1.65
N ARG A 62 6.29 18.80 1.56
CA ARG A 62 7.54 18.02 1.95
C ARG A 62 8.16 18.38 3.28
N PRO A 63 8.78 17.41 3.99
CA PRO A 63 10.03 17.64 4.72
C PRO A 63 11.23 16.89 4.11
N PHE A 64 12.28 17.61 3.68
CA PHE A 64 13.60 17.04 3.29
C PHE A 64 14.67 18.16 3.31
N ARG A 65 15.98 18.00 3.54
CA ARG A 65 16.94 16.88 3.70
C ARG A 65 17.94 17.22 4.84
N ALA A 66 18.73 16.23 5.26
CA ALA A 66 19.65 16.20 6.40
C ALA A 66 20.65 17.38 6.51
N LEU A 67 20.46 18.22 7.53
CA LEU A 67 21.53 18.76 8.39
C LEU A 67 21.01 19.56 9.61
N GLN A 68 19.71 19.82 9.76
CA GLN A 68 19.18 20.48 10.97
C GLN A 68 17.85 19.90 11.44
N GLN A 69 17.83 19.46 12.70
CA GLN A 69 16.81 18.62 13.36
C GLN A 69 15.55 19.40 13.82
N LEU A 70 14.83 20.09 12.93
CA LEU A 70 13.57 20.74 13.30
C LEU A 70 12.41 20.37 12.37
N PRO A 71 11.19 20.18 12.92
CA PRO A 71 10.00 19.87 12.15
C PRO A 71 9.58 21.10 11.35
N ARG A 72 9.37 20.89 10.06
CA ARG A 72 8.96 21.93 9.09
C ARG A 72 7.56 21.62 8.63
N ASN A 73 6.75 22.67 8.45
CA ASN A 73 5.33 22.69 8.12
C ASN A 73 5.16 23.30 6.74
N CYS A 74 4.40 22.71 5.82
CA CYS A 74 4.46 23.05 4.39
C CYS A 74 3.10 22.73 3.69
N ASN A 75 2.81 23.28 2.51
CA ASN A 75 1.54 23.19 1.73
C ASN A 75 1.80 23.79 0.32
N VAL A 76 0.82 23.87 -0.59
CA VAL A 76 1.02 24.69 -1.82
C VAL A 76 1.01 26.16 -1.44
N GLN A 77 2.17 26.81 -1.52
CA GLN A 77 2.30 28.21 -1.11
C GLN A 77 1.87 29.15 -2.22
N VAL A 78 1.10 30.17 -1.89
CA VAL A 78 0.67 31.20 -2.85
C VAL A 78 1.80 32.18 -3.22
N ASP A 79 2.88 32.21 -2.44
CA ASP A 79 4.07 33.01 -2.70
C ASP A 79 5.33 32.21 -2.34
N SER A 80 6.25 32.06 -3.30
CA SER A 80 7.55 31.40 -3.12
C SER A 80 8.48 32.08 -2.11
N ASN A 81 8.19 33.31 -1.68
CA ASN A 81 8.95 34.00 -0.63
C ASN A 81 8.57 33.56 0.79
N TYR A 82 7.35 33.04 0.97
CA TYR A 82 6.79 32.69 2.27
C TYR A 82 6.57 31.18 2.39
N LEU A 83 7.66 30.44 2.19
CA LEU A 83 7.65 28.99 2.26
C LEU A 83 7.55 28.48 3.68
N GLY A 84 6.85 27.37 3.87
CA GLY A 84 6.91 26.60 5.10
C GLY A 84 8.11 25.64 5.14
N GLY A 85 8.63 25.26 3.97
CA GLY A 85 9.90 24.54 3.81
C GLY A 85 10.39 24.48 2.36
N SER A 86 11.66 24.10 2.17
CA SER A 86 12.34 24.08 0.86
C SER A 86 11.84 23.03 -0.13
N GLY A 87 10.80 22.26 0.21
CA GLY A 87 10.17 21.29 -0.69
C GLY A 87 8.69 21.59 -0.92
N ASP A 88 8.29 22.84 -0.67
CA ASP A 88 6.97 23.34 -1.00
C ASP A 88 6.82 23.54 -2.49
N ILE A 89 5.69 23.04 -3.01
CA ILE A 89 5.20 23.49 -4.29
C ILE A 89 4.69 24.91 -4.05
N ALA A 90 5.04 25.84 -4.91
CA ALA A 90 4.60 27.22 -4.76
C ALA A 90 4.14 27.77 -6.11
N PHE A 91 3.24 28.74 -6.05
CA PHE A 91 3.08 29.68 -7.13
C PHE A 91 4.35 30.54 -7.19
N VAL A 92 5.01 30.50 -8.35
CA VAL A 92 6.21 31.29 -8.64
C VAL A 92 5.81 32.44 -9.53
N ARG A 93 6.03 33.69 -9.08
CA ARG A 93 5.80 34.87 -9.92
C ARG A 93 6.77 34.85 -11.10
N CYS A 94 6.24 34.71 -12.31
CA CYS A 94 7.03 34.61 -13.53
C CYS A 94 7.38 35.99 -14.09
N ALA A 95 8.65 36.19 -14.48
CA ALA A 95 9.09 37.42 -15.13
C ALA A 95 8.92 37.35 -16.66
N THR A 96 8.72 36.15 -17.21
CA THR A 96 8.61 35.90 -18.66
C THR A 96 7.46 34.94 -18.97
N LYS A 97 6.87 35.06 -20.17
CA LYS A 97 5.84 34.13 -20.67
C LYS A 97 6.33 32.68 -20.73
N GLN A 98 7.63 32.47 -20.97
CA GLN A 98 8.20 31.12 -21.01
C GLN A 98 8.14 30.45 -19.63
N GLN A 99 8.45 31.20 -18.55
CA GLN A 99 8.34 30.68 -17.19
C GLN A 99 6.88 30.39 -16.81
N GLU A 100 5.94 31.25 -17.23
CA GLU A 100 4.51 31.04 -17.03
C GLU A 100 4.03 29.75 -17.69
N GLN A 101 4.45 29.50 -18.94
CA GLN A 101 4.13 28.28 -19.66
C GLN A 101 4.73 27.04 -18.98
N THR A 102 6.00 27.07 -18.57
CA THR A 102 6.65 25.96 -17.86
C THR A 102 5.91 25.62 -16.55
N GLN A 103 5.51 26.63 -15.79
CA GLN A 103 4.75 26.43 -14.56
C GLN A 103 3.36 25.83 -14.84
N LEU A 104 2.66 26.33 -15.86
CA LEU A 104 1.38 25.78 -16.28
C LEU A 104 1.49 24.31 -16.72
N ASP A 105 2.49 23.97 -17.54
CA ASP A 105 2.70 22.60 -18.02
C ASP A 105 3.01 21.63 -16.87
N ALA A 106 3.83 22.05 -15.90
CA ALA A 106 4.11 21.27 -14.70
C ALA A 106 2.84 21.00 -13.88
N TRP A 107 1.99 22.02 -13.71
CA TRP A 107 0.72 21.88 -12.99
C TRP A 107 -0.30 21.03 -13.74
N LYS A 108 -0.34 21.09 -15.09
CA LYS A 108 -1.19 20.22 -15.92
C LYS A 108 -0.84 18.74 -15.74
N LEU A 109 0.44 18.39 -15.84
CA LEU A 109 0.90 17.01 -15.62
C LEU A 109 0.50 16.51 -14.22
N TRP A 110 0.56 17.40 -13.23
CA TRP A 110 0.17 17.07 -11.87
C TRP A 110 -1.34 16.90 -11.71
N ALA A 111 -2.15 17.76 -12.33
CA ALA A 111 -3.61 17.66 -12.34
C ALA A 111 -4.07 16.35 -13.01
N GLU A 112 -3.49 16.00 -14.16
CA GLU A 112 -3.76 14.74 -14.87
C GLU A 112 -3.42 13.51 -14.01
N ALA A 113 -2.27 13.52 -13.34
CA ALA A 113 -1.90 12.44 -12.41
C ALA A 113 -2.87 12.32 -11.23
N SER A 114 -3.49 13.42 -10.82
CA SER A 114 -4.34 13.51 -9.62
C SER A 114 -5.82 13.20 -9.86
N SER A 115 -6.27 13.10 -11.12
CA SER A 115 -7.69 13.07 -11.50
C SER A 115 -8.16 11.79 -12.22
N GLN A 116 -7.40 10.70 -12.10
CA GLN A 116 -7.75 9.39 -12.67
C GLN A 116 -9.02 8.80 -12.01
N ASP A 117 -9.70 7.90 -12.74
CA ASP A 117 -10.86 7.14 -12.27
C ASP A 117 -12.02 7.99 -11.69
N GLY A 118 -12.16 9.24 -12.13
CA GLY A 118 -13.22 10.15 -11.66
C GLY A 118 -12.95 10.78 -10.28
N THR A 119 -11.72 10.69 -9.78
CA THR A 119 -11.30 11.37 -8.54
C THR A 119 -11.24 12.88 -8.75
N LEU A 120 -11.90 13.66 -7.89
CA LEU A 120 -11.80 15.12 -7.94
C LEU A 120 -10.53 15.62 -7.26
N ALA A 121 -9.61 16.21 -8.02
CA ALA A 121 -8.36 16.76 -7.51
C ALA A 121 -8.53 18.22 -7.05
N VAL A 122 -8.20 18.51 -5.79
CA VAL A 122 -8.31 19.84 -5.17
C VAL A 122 -6.96 20.27 -4.61
N VAL A 123 -6.51 21.49 -4.95
CA VAL A 123 -5.22 22.00 -4.48
C VAL A 123 -5.38 22.74 -3.15
N GLN A 124 -4.68 22.32 -2.10
CA GLN A 124 -4.69 23.07 -0.85
C GLN A 124 -3.73 24.27 -0.91
N LEU A 125 -4.28 25.48 -1.00
CA LEU A 125 -3.54 26.74 -1.01
C LEU A 125 -3.28 27.26 0.41
N ASN A 126 -2.06 27.74 0.62
CA ASN A 126 -1.59 28.18 1.93
C ASN A 126 -0.63 29.36 1.86
N HIS A 127 -0.47 30.02 3.00
CA HIS A 127 0.61 30.96 3.24
C HIS A 127 1.21 30.69 4.63
N ALA A 128 2.53 30.44 4.71
CA ALA A 128 3.19 30.01 5.94
C ALA A 128 3.09 31.04 7.09
N GLY A 129 2.99 32.33 6.75
CA GLY A 129 2.81 33.42 7.72
C GLY A 129 3.95 33.42 8.75
N ARG A 130 3.63 33.49 10.04
CA ARG A 130 4.64 33.43 11.12
C ARG A 130 5.38 32.09 11.23
N GLN A 131 4.95 31.05 10.51
CA GLN A 131 5.63 29.74 10.43
C GLN A 131 6.67 29.68 9.29
N THR A 132 6.99 30.80 8.65
CA THR A 132 8.08 30.87 7.64
C THR A 132 9.44 30.69 8.35
N PRO A 133 10.21 29.62 8.06
CA PRO A 133 11.46 29.37 8.75
C PRO A 133 12.62 30.16 8.11
N PHE A 134 13.58 30.59 8.93
CA PHE A 134 14.82 31.29 8.54
C PHE A 134 14.65 32.62 7.80
N ALA A 135 13.42 33.07 7.56
CA ALA A 135 13.07 34.37 7.00
C ALA A 135 12.08 35.09 7.92
N THR A 136 11.88 36.39 7.67
CA THR A 136 10.86 37.18 8.38
C THR A 136 9.50 36.91 7.74
N GLY A 137 8.68 36.10 8.40
CA GLY A 137 7.31 35.82 7.96
C GLY A 137 6.36 37.02 8.13
N LEU A 138 5.18 36.90 7.54
CA LEU A 138 4.08 37.87 7.69
C LEU A 138 3.03 37.39 8.69
N ALA A 139 2.39 38.33 9.38
CA ALA A 139 1.28 38.07 10.29
C ALA A 139 0.36 39.29 10.40
N PRO A 140 -0.91 39.11 10.83
CA PRO A 140 -1.81 40.23 11.13
C PRO A 140 -1.24 41.17 12.20
N SER A 141 -0.46 40.66 13.14
CA SER A 141 0.24 41.43 14.17
C SER A 141 1.62 40.84 14.43
N ALA A 142 2.57 41.65 14.91
CA ALA A 142 3.96 41.24 15.16
C ALA A 142 4.16 40.36 16.42
N ILE A 143 3.40 39.26 16.52
CA ILE A 143 3.36 38.32 17.64
C ILE A 143 4.14 37.03 17.26
N PRO A 144 5.23 36.68 17.97
CA PRO A 144 6.04 35.50 17.67
C PRO A 144 5.32 34.17 17.98
N LEU A 145 5.87 33.07 17.49
CA LEU A 145 5.42 31.73 17.88
C LEU A 145 5.86 31.41 19.30
N ASP A 146 4.92 30.93 20.13
CA ASP A 146 5.22 30.45 21.47
C ASP A 146 5.36 28.91 21.46
N PHE A 147 6.56 28.43 21.82
CA PHE A 147 6.87 27.01 21.97
C PHE A 147 7.00 26.58 23.45
N GLY A 148 6.62 27.45 24.38
CA GLY A 148 6.75 27.28 25.82
C GLY A 148 8.08 27.80 26.38
N ARG A 149 8.27 27.63 27.70
CA ARG A 149 9.44 28.15 28.42
C ARG A 149 10.65 27.20 28.30
N GLY A 150 11.83 27.74 28.03
CA GLY A 150 13.10 27.02 28.07
C GLY A 150 14.11 27.51 27.02
N PHE A 151 15.37 27.11 27.16
CA PHE A 151 16.45 27.54 26.26
C PHE A 151 16.22 27.11 24.81
N TRP A 152 15.86 25.85 24.56
CA TRP A 152 15.64 25.35 23.20
C TRP A 152 14.36 25.88 22.52
N PRO A 153 13.20 25.97 23.19
CA PRO A 153 12.05 26.73 22.68
C PRO A 153 12.38 28.17 22.31
N TRP A 154 13.15 28.87 23.15
CA TRP A 154 13.61 30.23 22.86
C TRP A 154 14.54 30.30 21.63
N VAL A 155 15.47 29.35 21.49
CA VAL A 155 16.32 29.25 20.28
C VAL A 155 15.46 29.05 19.02
N ALA A 156 14.46 28.17 19.08
CA ALA A 156 13.55 27.92 17.95
C ALA A 156 12.72 29.17 17.59
N SER A 157 12.13 29.86 18.57
CA SER A 157 11.33 31.07 18.34
C SER A 157 12.17 32.29 17.94
N THR A 158 13.49 32.27 18.18
CA THR A 158 14.36 33.42 17.89
C THR A 158 15.11 33.26 16.57
N PHE A 159 15.66 32.07 16.32
CA PHE A 159 16.56 31.85 15.18
C PHE A 159 15.90 31.10 14.02
N VAL A 160 14.87 30.30 14.28
CA VAL A 160 14.22 29.47 13.26
C VAL A 160 12.95 30.16 12.77
N PHE A 161 12.08 30.57 13.69
CA PHE A 161 10.85 31.29 13.35
C PHE A 161 10.94 32.71 13.90
N ARG A 162 11.64 33.58 13.17
CA ARG A 162 11.84 34.98 13.57
C ARG A 162 10.50 35.68 13.82
N ARG A 163 10.53 36.69 14.69
CA ARG A 163 9.36 37.55 14.94
C ARG A 163 8.79 38.04 13.60
N PRO A 164 7.51 37.80 13.31
CA PRO A 164 6.94 38.16 12.02
C PRO A 164 6.79 39.68 11.91
N ARG A 165 6.75 40.17 10.68
CA ARG A 165 6.38 41.55 10.38
C ARG A 165 4.85 41.65 10.33
N GLU A 166 4.32 42.71 10.92
CA GLU A 166 2.91 43.07 10.78
C GLU A 166 2.61 43.47 9.33
N MET A 167 1.53 42.91 8.79
CA MET A 167 1.09 43.20 7.43
C MET A 167 0.49 44.60 7.34
N THR A 168 0.85 45.33 6.30
CA THR A 168 0.14 46.53 5.87
C THR A 168 -1.11 46.14 5.08
N VAL A 169 -2.02 47.08 4.86
CA VAL A 169 -3.18 46.85 3.97
C VAL A 169 -2.73 46.45 2.56
N GLN A 170 -1.61 47.01 2.07
CA GLN A 170 -1.04 46.63 0.79
C GLN A 170 -0.52 45.19 0.77
N ASP A 171 0.13 44.73 1.86
CA ASP A 171 0.54 43.32 1.97
C ASP A 171 -0.67 42.38 1.95
N ILE A 172 -1.78 42.79 2.59
CA ILE A 172 -3.03 42.01 2.61
C ILE A 172 -3.62 41.93 1.20
N GLN A 173 -3.72 43.07 0.50
CA GLN A 173 -4.22 43.11 -0.89
C GLN A 173 -3.35 42.28 -1.83
N GLN A 174 -2.03 42.33 -1.69
CA GLN A 174 -1.13 41.49 -2.47
C GLN A 174 -1.34 40.00 -2.17
N THR A 175 -1.51 39.64 -0.89
CA THR A 175 -1.80 38.26 -0.50
C THR A 175 -3.12 37.78 -1.12
N VAL A 176 -4.17 38.62 -1.12
CA VAL A 176 -5.45 38.32 -1.79
C VAL A 176 -5.24 38.04 -3.28
N ALA A 177 -4.45 38.86 -3.97
CA ALA A 177 -4.10 38.66 -5.37
C ALA A 177 -3.33 37.37 -5.60
N ASP A 178 -2.36 37.04 -4.74
CA ASP A 178 -1.56 35.81 -4.84
C ASP A 178 -2.43 34.55 -4.71
N PHE A 179 -3.42 34.55 -3.80
CA PHE A 179 -4.39 33.45 -3.71
C PHE A 179 -5.25 33.33 -4.98
N ALA A 180 -5.69 34.45 -5.55
CA ALA A 180 -6.47 34.47 -6.79
C ALA A 180 -5.65 33.95 -7.99
N ASP A 181 -4.40 34.39 -8.14
CA ASP A 181 -3.50 33.94 -9.21
C ASP A 181 -3.16 32.45 -9.08
N ALA A 182 -2.88 31.97 -7.87
CA ALA A 182 -2.64 30.55 -7.64
C ALA A 182 -3.88 29.70 -7.94
N ALA A 183 -5.09 30.19 -7.62
CA ALA A 183 -6.33 29.49 -7.94
C ALA A 183 -6.65 29.52 -9.45
N ARG A 184 -6.34 30.61 -10.15
CA ARG A 184 -6.44 30.70 -11.60
C ARG A 184 -5.51 29.70 -12.27
N LEU A 185 -4.25 29.61 -11.83
CA LEU A 185 -3.30 28.60 -12.32
C LEU A 185 -3.82 27.17 -12.08
N ALA A 186 -4.40 26.90 -10.91
CA ALA A 186 -5.01 25.60 -10.62
C ALA A 186 -6.18 25.27 -11.58
N ALA A 187 -7.04 26.24 -11.87
CA ALA A 187 -8.14 26.10 -12.82
C ALA A 187 -7.63 25.87 -14.25
N ASP A 188 -6.67 26.68 -14.71
CA ASP A 188 -6.06 26.59 -16.05
C ASP A 188 -5.31 25.25 -16.25
N ALA A 189 -4.77 24.68 -15.17
CA ALA A 189 -4.11 23.37 -15.17
C ALA A 189 -5.08 22.18 -15.20
N GLY A 190 -6.37 22.40 -14.89
CA GLY A 190 -7.40 21.35 -14.89
C GLY A 190 -7.71 20.72 -13.54
N PHE A 191 -7.30 21.33 -12.42
CA PHE A 191 -7.79 20.91 -11.10
C PHE A 191 -9.29 21.20 -10.95
N ALA A 192 -9.99 20.40 -10.14
CA ALA A 192 -11.42 20.58 -9.88
C ALA A 192 -11.72 21.73 -8.92
N GLY A 193 -10.72 22.16 -8.13
CA GLY A 193 -10.89 23.24 -7.17
C GLY A 193 -9.65 23.54 -6.33
N VAL A 194 -9.82 24.43 -5.37
CA VAL A 194 -8.85 24.74 -4.31
C VAL A 194 -9.45 24.58 -2.92
N GLU A 195 -8.61 24.30 -1.93
CA GLU A 195 -8.95 24.38 -0.51
C GLU A 195 -8.09 25.45 0.17
N LEU A 196 -8.72 26.40 0.87
CA LEU A 196 -8.04 27.43 1.63
C LEU A 196 -7.63 26.90 3.00
N HIS A 197 -6.34 26.98 3.35
CA HIS A 197 -5.85 26.52 4.64
C HIS A 197 -5.99 27.60 5.73
N ALA A 198 -7.11 27.61 6.46
CA ALA A 198 -7.38 28.49 7.60
C ALA A 198 -7.35 27.74 8.95
N ALA A 199 -6.28 26.97 9.16
CA ALA A 199 -6.13 26.06 10.28
C ALA A 199 -4.66 25.95 10.73
N HIS A 200 -4.39 25.24 11.83
CA HIS A 200 -3.05 24.85 12.33
C HIS A 200 -2.10 26.03 12.59
N GLY A 201 -2.62 27.25 12.72
CA GLY A 201 -1.85 28.47 12.98
C GLY A 201 -1.12 29.07 11.76
N TYR A 202 -1.54 28.72 10.54
CA TYR A 202 -1.10 29.39 9.29
C TYR A 202 -1.75 30.77 9.12
N LEU A 203 -1.33 31.54 8.11
CA LEU A 203 -1.67 32.96 7.99
C LEU A 203 -3.16 33.25 8.14
N LEU A 204 -4.03 32.54 7.40
CA LEU A 204 -5.48 32.77 7.47
C LEU A 204 -6.03 32.47 8.87
N ASN A 205 -5.55 31.41 9.53
CA ASN A 205 -5.93 31.12 10.92
C ASN A 205 -5.51 32.24 11.87
N LEU A 206 -4.35 32.86 11.64
CA LEU A 206 -3.88 33.96 12.49
C LEU A 206 -4.80 35.18 12.45
N PHE A 207 -5.42 35.46 11.29
CA PHE A 207 -6.38 36.56 11.17
C PHE A 207 -7.67 36.28 11.94
N LEU A 208 -8.13 35.03 11.96
CA LEU A 208 -9.38 34.63 12.61
C LEU A 208 -9.29 34.73 14.15
N LEU A 209 -8.12 34.48 14.74
CA LEU A 209 -7.94 34.43 16.18
C LEU A 209 -7.68 35.81 16.80
N SER A 210 -8.45 36.16 17.83
CA SER A 210 -8.26 37.33 18.70
C SER A 210 -6.85 37.40 19.30
N SER A 211 -6.31 36.25 19.68
CA SER A 211 -5.00 36.11 20.33
C SER A 211 -3.80 36.42 19.41
N SER A 212 -3.97 36.36 18.09
CA SER A 212 -2.90 36.67 17.12
C SER A 212 -3.17 37.88 16.23
N ASN A 213 -4.40 38.39 16.22
CA ASN A 213 -4.82 39.55 15.44
C ASN A 213 -5.36 40.65 16.38
N ILE A 214 -4.47 41.58 16.74
CA ILE A 214 -4.78 42.73 17.61
C ILE A 214 -4.94 44.03 16.82
N ARG A 215 -5.18 43.93 15.50
CA ARG A 215 -5.35 45.08 14.62
C ARG A 215 -6.62 45.86 14.97
N GLN A 216 -6.61 47.14 14.64
CA GLN A 216 -7.72 48.09 14.86
C GLN A 216 -8.28 48.64 13.54
N ASP A 217 -7.84 48.09 12.40
CA ASP A 217 -8.34 48.43 11.08
C ASP A 217 -9.44 47.44 10.63
N ASP A 218 -9.87 47.54 9.36
CA ASP A 218 -10.94 46.71 8.78
C ASP A 218 -10.65 45.20 8.80
N TYR A 219 -9.42 44.78 9.15
CA TYR A 219 -9.00 43.38 9.22
C TYR A 219 -8.82 42.86 10.65
N GLY A 220 -9.22 43.62 11.67
CA GLY A 220 -9.12 43.23 13.09
C GLY A 220 -10.21 43.77 14.00
N GLY A 221 -10.10 43.49 15.29
CA GLY A 221 -11.14 43.82 16.27
C GLY A 221 -12.31 42.83 16.21
N SER A 222 -13.39 43.17 15.52
CA SER A 222 -14.63 42.34 15.51
C SER A 222 -14.46 41.01 14.76
N ALA A 223 -15.30 40.02 15.10
CA ALA A 223 -15.34 38.72 14.40
C ALA A 223 -15.41 38.86 12.87
N LYS A 224 -16.31 39.72 12.37
CA LYS A 224 -16.48 39.96 10.93
C LYS A 224 -15.23 40.57 10.29
N ALA A 225 -14.63 41.57 10.93
CA ALA A 225 -13.40 42.20 10.45
C ALA A 225 -12.23 41.19 10.38
N ARG A 226 -12.13 40.30 11.37
CA ARG A 226 -11.14 39.20 11.37
C ARG A 226 -11.36 38.18 10.24
N ALA A 227 -12.62 37.89 9.86
CA ALA A 227 -12.95 37.03 8.72
C ALA A 227 -12.77 37.72 7.36
N LYS A 228 -12.72 39.06 7.32
CA LYS A 228 -12.74 39.84 6.08
C LYS A 228 -11.68 39.41 5.07
N VAL A 229 -10.45 39.11 5.51
CA VAL A 229 -9.38 38.67 4.60
C VAL A 229 -9.72 37.37 3.87
N VAL A 230 -10.40 36.44 4.54
CA VAL A 230 -10.82 35.16 3.94
C VAL A 230 -11.95 35.40 2.94
N VAL A 231 -12.90 36.26 3.29
CA VAL A 231 -14.00 36.68 2.41
C VAL A 231 -13.47 37.36 1.14
N ASP A 232 -12.52 38.28 1.29
CA ASP A 232 -11.89 38.98 0.16
C ASP A 232 -11.14 37.99 -0.76
N ILE A 233 -10.45 37.00 -0.19
CA ILE A 233 -9.81 35.92 -0.95
C ILE A 233 -10.83 35.10 -1.73
N ILE A 234 -11.94 34.69 -1.11
CA ILE A 234 -12.98 33.90 -1.77
C ILE A 234 -13.57 34.68 -2.95
N HIS A 235 -13.91 35.96 -2.75
CA HIS A 235 -14.43 36.81 -3.82
C HIS A 235 -13.41 36.99 -4.96
N ALA A 236 -12.14 37.23 -4.63
CA ALA A 236 -11.09 37.38 -5.64
C ALA A 236 -10.88 36.09 -6.45
N ILE A 237 -10.90 34.92 -5.80
CA ILE A 237 -10.82 33.62 -6.50
C ILE A 237 -12.05 33.44 -7.40
N ARG A 238 -13.26 33.67 -6.89
CA ARG A 238 -14.50 33.52 -7.66
C ARG A 238 -14.54 34.41 -8.90
N ALA A 239 -13.88 35.56 -8.88
CA ALA A 239 -13.80 36.46 -10.03
C ALA A 239 -12.89 35.94 -11.17
N VAL A 240 -11.97 35.02 -10.90
CA VAL A 240 -10.94 34.57 -11.86
C VAL A 240 -11.04 33.10 -12.26
N VAL A 241 -11.93 32.32 -11.64
CA VAL A 241 -12.11 30.89 -11.93
C VAL A 241 -13.51 30.58 -12.49
N PRO A 242 -13.70 29.47 -13.22
CA PRO A 242 -15.01 29.06 -13.72
C PRO A 242 -16.04 28.83 -12.58
N PRO A 243 -17.35 29.03 -12.80
CA PRO A 243 -18.38 28.84 -11.77
C PRO A 243 -18.41 27.43 -11.16
N ARG A 244 -18.01 26.41 -11.92
CA ARG A 244 -17.95 25.01 -11.46
C ARG A 244 -16.68 24.65 -10.70
N PHE A 245 -15.71 25.56 -10.60
CA PHE A 245 -14.48 25.34 -9.86
C PHE A 245 -14.77 25.36 -8.35
N CYS A 246 -14.36 24.33 -7.63
CA CYS A 246 -14.67 24.21 -6.21
C CYS A 246 -13.77 25.09 -5.34
N ILE A 247 -14.34 25.70 -4.29
CA ILE A 247 -13.58 26.38 -3.22
C ILE A 247 -13.97 25.74 -1.89
N GLY A 248 -13.05 25.02 -1.28
CA GLY A 248 -13.16 24.53 0.10
C GLY A 248 -12.39 25.40 1.10
N ILE A 249 -12.66 25.22 2.38
CA ILE A 249 -11.86 25.80 3.46
C ILE A 249 -11.60 24.78 4.56
N LYS A 250 -10.36 24.73 5.04
CA LYS A 250 -9.94 23.91 6.18
C LYS A 250 -9.84 24.73 7.45
N LEU A 251 -10.44 24.23 8.52
CA LEU A 251 -10.52 24.85 9.84
C LEU A 251 -9.96 23.95 10.93
N ASN A 252 -9.52 24.58 12.02
CA ASN A 252 -8.91 23.89 13.15
C ASN A 252 -9.90 23.80 14.32
N SER A 253 -10.31 22.58 14.67
CA SER A 253 -11.19 22.37 15.81
C SER A 253 -10.54 22.72 17.14
N ALA A 254 -9.19 22.69 17.23
CA ALA A 254 -8.49 22.99 18.48
C ALA A 254 -8.66 24.47 18.93
N ASP A 255 -9.14 25.32 18.03
CA ASP A 255 -9.49 26.72 18.31
C ASP A 255 -10.91 26.86 18.91
N PHE A 256 -11.65 25.76 19.05
CA PHE A 256 -13.00 25.68 19.62
C PHE A 256 -13.05 24.78 20.89
N LYS A 257 -11.98 24.75 21.70
CA LYS A 257 -11.92 23.92 22.92
C LYS A 257 -12.95 24.37 23.98
N ASN A 258 -13.39 23.43 24.81
CA ASN A 258 -14.36 23.71 25.89
C ASN A 258 -13.85 24.75 26.90
N ASP A 259 -12.54 24.83 27.11
CA ASP A 259 -11.88 25.75 28.04
C ASP A 259 -11.73 27.18 27.48
N ILE A 260 -12.25 27.44 26.28
CA ILE A 260 -12.29 28.77 25.66
C ILE A 260 -13.58 29.48 26.09
N GLU A 261 -13.50 30.79 26.29
CA GLU A 261 -14.63 31.64 26.66
C GLU A 261 -15.76 31.56 25.61
N GLU A 262 -17.01 31.59 26.06
CA GLU A 262 -18.20 31.45 25.21
C GLU A 262 -18.27 32.53 24.12
N VAL A 263 -17.81 33.74 24.43
CA VAL A 263 -17.72 34.86 23.48
C VAL A 263 -16.82 34.53 22.28
N GLU A 264 -15.69 33.83 22.49
CA GLU A 264 -14.81 33.45 21.39
C GLU A 264 -15.41 32.35 20.50
N LYS A 265 -16.29 31.51 21.06
CA LYS A 265 -17.04 30.50 20.29
C LYS A 265 -18.10 31.15 19.38
N ASP A 266 -18.83 32.13 19.91
CA ASP A 266 -19.82 32.89 19.13
C ASP A 266 -19.15 33.68 17.99
N ASP A 267 -18.00 34.32 18.28
CA ASP A 267 -17.17 34.98 17.28
C ASP A 267 -16.81 34.03 16.13
N TYR A 268 -16.47 32.78 16.43
CA TYR A 268 -16.14 31.78 15.42
C TYR A 268 -17.35 31.41 14.54
N ILE A 269 -18.56 31.30 15.11
CA ILE A 269 -19.78 31.04 14.34
C ILE A 269 -20.11 32.24 13.43
N VAL A 270 -19.92 33.47 13.90
CA VAL A 270 -20.08 34.68 13.06
C VAL A 270 -19.08 34.66 11.91
N GLN A 271 -17.80 34.37 12.17
CA GLN A 271 -16.78 34.24 11.13
C GLN A 271 -17.15 33.18 10.09
N LEU A 272 -17.61 32.01 10.53
CA LEU A 272 -18.03 30.93 9.64
C LEU A 272 -19.20 31.33 8.76
N ARG A 273 -20.17 32.08 9.29
CA ARG A 273 -21.29 32.58 8.50
C ARG A 273 -20.81 33.48 7.37
N GLU A 274 -19.96 34.46 7.67
CA GLU A 274 -19.39 35.37 6.66
C GLU A 274 -18.61 34.59 5.58
N ILE A 275 -17.82 33.59 5.97
CA ILE A 275 -17.05 32.75 5.05
C ILE A 275 -17.97 31.86 4.19
N ILE A 276 -19.00 31.27 4.77
CA ILE A 276 -19.94 30.39 4.05
C ILE A 276 -20.77 31.20 3.06
N ASP A 277 -21.25 32.38 3.47
CA ASP A 277 -22.04 33.29 2.65
C ASP A 277 -21.22 33.86 1.48
N ALA A 278 -19.89 34.00 1.64
CA ALA A 278 -18.98 34.37 0.55
C ALA A 278 -18.88 33.30 -0.56
N GLY A 279 -19.31 32.05 -0.29
CA GLY A 279 -19.51 31.03 -1.32
C GLY A 279 -18.50 29.87 -1.32
N VAL A 280 -18.18 29.30 -0.15
CA VAL A 280 -17.45 28.01 -0.08
C VAL A 280 -18.38 26.83 -0.40
N ASP A 281 -17.81 25.81 -1.04
CA ASP A 281 -18.50 24.60 -1.50
C ASP A 281 -18.44 23.44 -0.48
N PHE A 282 -17.41 23.42 0.37
CA PHE A 282 -17.28 22.49 1.49
C PHE A 282 -16.40 23.08 2.60
N VAL A 283 -16.56 22.56 3.81
CA VAL A 283 -15.74 22.90 4.97
C VAL A 283 -15.06 21.62 5.49
N GLU A 284 -13.74 21.62 5.62
CA GLU A 284 -12.98 20.54 6.26
C GLU A 284 -12.62 20.91 7.70
N ILE A 285 -12.96 20.04 8.66
CA ILE A 285 -12.57 20.17 10.06
C ILE A 285 -11.42 19.20 10.34
N SER A 286 -10.32 19.76 10.87
CA SER A 286 -9.13 19.02 11.30
C SER A 286 -8.71 19.45 12.71
N GLY A 287 -7.88 18.64 13.39
CA GLY A 287 -7.31 18.95 14.70
C GLY A 287 -5.82 19.26 14.75
N GLY A 288 -5.43 20.19 15.62
CA GLY A 288 -4.07 20.43 16.14
C GLY A 288 -3.29 21.56 15.48
N SER A 289 -2.14 21.95 16.04
CA SER A 289 -1.25 22.98 15.51
C SER A 289 0.24 22.65 15.75
N LEU A 290 1.16 23.41 15.16
CA LEU A 290 2.60 23.23 15.43
C LEU A 290 2.96 23.48 16.91
N ALA A 291 2.20 24.37 17.58
CA ALA A 291 2.35 24.66 19.00
C ALA A 291 1.65 23.62 19.90
N ASP A 292 0.57 22.98 19.41
CA ASP A 292 -0.17 21.92 20.11
C ASP A 292 -0.52 20.75 19.15
N PRO A 293 0.39 19.78 18.96
CA PRO A 293 0.36 18.82 17.85
C PRO A 293 -0.55 17.61 18.11
N THR A 294 -1.83 17.87 18.36
CA THR A 294 -2.84 16.85 18.72
C THR A 294 -3.20 15.88 17.57
N PHE A 295 -2.69 16.10 16.34
CA PHE A 295 -2.90 15.24 15.16
C PHE A 295 -2.15 13.87 15.16
N ASN A 296 -1.23 13.64 16.10
CA ASN A 296 -0.25 12.54 16.08
C ASN A 296 -0.56 11.36 17.03
N LEU A 297 -1.62 10.58 16.80
CA LEU A 297 -1.73 9.25 17.45
C LEU A 297 -2.37 8.21 16.52
N GLY A 298 -1.72 7.05 16.39
CA GLY A 298 -2.25 5.83 15.77
C GLY A 298 -2.31 4.73 16.84
N LEU A 299 -3.32 3.84 16.80
CA LEU A 299 -3.54 2.82 17.84
C LEU A 299 -3.20 1.40 17.33
N PRO A 300 -2.44 0.58 18.10
CA PRO A 300 -2.26 -0.85 17.86
C PRO A 300 -3.44 -1.69 18.38
N ARG A 301 -3.59 -2.90 17.83
CA ARG A 301 -4.70 -3.86 18.04
C ARG A 301 -4.92 -4.26 19.52
N GLU A 302 -3.85 -4.32 20.31
CA GLU A 302 -3.87 -4.67 21.74
C GLU A 302 -4.43 -3.55 22.64
N ALA A 303 -4.59 -2.33 22.13
CA ALA A 303 -5.11 -1.20 22.90
C ALA A 303 -6.65 -1.09 22.89
N ARG A 304 -7.34 -1.94 22.12
CA ARG A 304 -8.81 -1.91 21.99
C ARG A 304 -9.52 -2.37 23.28
N GLU A 305 -8.87 -3.26 24.04
CA GLU A 305 -9.36 -3.73 25.35
C GLU A 305 -8.91 -2.82 26.52
N ARG A 306 -8.03 -1.85 26.25
CA ARG A 306 -7.53 -0.87 27.23
C ARG A 306 -7.66 0.56 26.69
N MET A 307 -8.82 0.91 26.13
CA MET A 307 -9.09 2.29 25.77
C MET A 307 -8.97 3.16 27.03
N SER A 308 -8.01 4.08 27.05
CA SER A 308 -7.99 5.11 28.09
C SER A 308 -9.02 6.18 27.73
N SER A 309 -9.66 6.74 28.75
CA SER A 309 -10.61 7.86 28.69
C SER A 309 -10.12 9.04 27.81
N SER A 310 -8.81 9.21 27.65
CA SER A 310 -8.22 10.30 26.86
C SER A 310 -8.35 10.18 25.34
N SER A 311 -8.47 8.96 24.78
CA SER A 311 -8.64 8.81 23.31
C SER A 311 -10.11 8.90 22.89
N GLN A 312 -11.02 8.38 23.72
CA GLN A 312 -12.47 8.54 23.55
C GLN A 312 -12.90 10.00 23.63
N ASN A 313 -12.36 10.75 24.60
CA ASN A 313 -12.66 12.19 24.74
C ASN A 313 -12.18 13.05 23.56
N ARG A 314 -11.21 12.59 22.75
CA ARG A 314 -10.67 13.34 21.60
C ARG A 314 -11.40 13.08 20.29
N GLU A 315 -11.82 11.84 20.06
CA GLU A 315 -12.74 11.54 18.95
C GLU A 315 -14.09 12.23 19.17
N ALA A 316 -14.56 12.28 20.42
CA ALA A 316 -15.72 13.08 20.82
C ALA A 316 -15.55 14.56 20.47
N PHE A 317 -14.38 15.17 20.75
CA PHE A 317 -14.15 16.59 20.47
C PHE A 317 -14.27 16.99 18.99
N PHE A 318 -13.73 16.19 18.06
CA PHE A 318 -13.88 16.47 16.62
C PHE A 318 -15.34 16.37 16.18
N ILE A 319 -16.05 15.38 16.71
CA ILE A 319 -17.45 15.12 16.41
C ILE A 319 -18.33 16.23 16.98
N ASP A 320 -18.06 16.70 18.20
CA ASP A 320 -18.83 17.75 18.87
C ASP A 320 -18.73 19.07 18.10
N PHE A 321 -17.52 19.49 17.73
CA PHE A 321 -17.35 20.71 16.94
C PHE A 321 -17.98 20.58 15.55
N ALA A 322 -17.81 19.43 14.89
CA ALA A 322 -18.43 19.17 13.60
C ALA A 322 -19.97 19.20 13.68
N ALA A 323 -20.55 18.64 14.75
CA ALA A 323 -21.98 18.70 15.02
C ALA A 323 -22.47 20.14 15.23
N THR A 324 -21.73 20.98 15.95
CA THR A 324 -22.04 22.41 16.13
C THR A 324 -22.04 23.15 14.79
N VAL A 325 -21.04 22.91 13.94
CA VAL A 325 -20.99 23.52 12.59
C VAL A 325 -22.18 23.05 11.75
N LYS A 326 -22.51 21.75 11.75
CA LYS A 326 -23.69 21.22 11.03
C LYS A 326 -25.01 21.76 11.57
N PHE A 327 -25.11 22.02 12.87
CA PHE A 327 -26.30 22.60 13.48
C PHE A 327 -26.57 24.02 12.97
N HIS A 328 -25.53 24.86 12.90
CA HIS A 328 -25.67 26.23 12.39
C HIS A 328 -25.71 26.32 10.86
N PHE A 329 -25.10 25.37 10.16
CA PHE A 329 -24.93 25.36 8.72
C PHE A 329 -25.28 23.97 8.14
N PRO A 330 -26.57 23.60 8.09
CA PRO A 330 -26.98 22.25 7.67
C PRO A 330 -26.66 21.98 6.19
N ASP A 331 -26.67 23.01 5.35
CA ASP A 331 -26.57 22.90 3.88
C ASP A 331 -25.13 22.92 3.35
N VAL A 332 -24.12 23.17 4.20
CA VAL A 332 -22.72 23.10 3.78
C VAL A 332 -22.21 21.66 3.93
N PRO A 333 -21.68 21.05 2.85
CA PRO A 333 -20.99 19.77 2.94
C PRO A 333 -19.80 19.87 3.91
N LEU A 334 -19.79 18.99 4.91
CA LEU A 334 -18.73 18.96 5.92
C LEU A 334 -17.85 17.72 5.78
N VAL A 335 -16.53 17.95 5.67
CA VAL A 335 -15.51 16.90 5.66
C VAL A 335 -14.89 16.81 7.06
N LEU A 336 -14.95 15.63 7.69
CA LEU A 336 -14.32 15.40 9.00
C LEU A 336 -13.02 14.61 8.85
N THR A 337 -11.91 15.20 9.30
CA THR A 337 -10.57 14.61 9.21
C THR A 337 -9.96 14.36 10.57
N GLY A 338 -9.76 13.08 10.91
CA GLY A 338 -9.14 12.66 12.17
C GLY A 338 -9.92 11.52 12.84
N GLY A 339 -9.22 10.65 13.58
CA GLY A 339 -9.85 9.56 14.36
C GLY A 339 -10.41 8.37 13.58
N LEU A 340 -10.97 8.56 12.39
CA LEU A 340 -11.72 7.52 11.67
C LEU A 340 -10.79 6.44 11.06
N ARG A 341 -11.04 5.16 11.37
CA ARG A 341 -10.19 4.01 11.00
C ARG A 341 -10.94 2.76 10.53
N SER A 342 -12.27 2.76 10.53
CA SER A 342 -13.07 1.62 10.09
C SER A 342 -14.27 2.06 9.27
N ARG A 343 -14.77 1.20 8.37
CA ARG A 343 -16.00 1.49 7.61
C ARG A 343 -17.18 1.78 8.54
N LEU A 344 -17.32 1.01 9.63
CA LEU A 344 -18.37 1.22 10.63
C LEU A 344 -18.29 2.60 11.28
N GLY A 345 -17.10 3.05 11.69
CA GLY A 345 -16.92 4.38 12.27
C GLY A 345 -17.24 5.50 11.28
N MET A 346 -16.83 5.33 10.02
CA MET A 346 -17.10 6.30 8.95
C MET A 346 -18.60 6.40 8.64
N ASN A 347 -19.29 5.27 8.47
CA ASN A 347 -20.73 5.25 8.26
C ASN A 347 -21.50 5.78 9.48
N GLY A 348 -21.02 5.48 10.69
CA GLY A 348 -21.58 5.99 11.94
C GLY A 348 -21.53 7.52 12.03
N ALA A 349 -20.38 8.13 11.68
CA ALA A 349 -20.23 9.58 11.66
C ALA A 349 -21.15 10.24 10.62
N ILE A 350 -21.31 9.64 9.44
CA ILE A 350 -22.20 10.13 8.38
C ILE A 350 -23.68 10.03 8.80
N ARG A 351 -24.13 8.86 9.29
CA ARG A 351 -25.52 8.68 9.74
C ARG A 351 -25.87 9.51 10.96
N GLY A 352 -24.89 9.72 11.85
CA GLY A 352 -25.04 10.58 13.03
C GLY A 352 -25.15 12.06 12.68
N GLY A 353 -24.97 12.45 11.42
CA GLY A 353 -25.05 13.84 10.97
C GLY A 353 -23.83 14.68 11.38
N SER A 354 -22.77 14.05 11.88
CA SER A 354 -21.55 14.75 12.29
C SER A 354 -20.70 15.20 11.10
N CYS A 355 -20.83 14.54 9.95
CA CYS A 355 -20.20 14.97 8.71
C CYS A 355 -20.91 14.40 7.48
N ASP A 356 -20.64 14.98 6.32
CA ASP A 356 -21.15 14.49 5.03
C ASP A 356 -20.09 13.65 4.30
N MET A 357 -18.82 13.94 4.56
CA MET A 357 -17.64 13.28 3.99
C MET A 357 -16.57 13.01 5.06
N VAL A 358 -15.70 12.05 4.77
CA VAL A 358 -14.61 11.63 5.67
C VAL A 358 -13.26 11.88 5.00
N GLY A 359 -12.41 12.66 5.68
CA GLY A 359 -11.04 12.90 5.27
C GLY A 359 -10.05 11.95 5.94
N LEU A 360 -9.18 11.33 5.13
CA LEU A 360 -8.16 10.38 5.58
C LEU A 360 -6.77 10.79 5.09
N ALA A 361 -5.89 11.08 6.05
CA ALA A 361 -4.48 11.36 5.81
C ALA A 361 -3.64 10.08 5.88
N ARG A 362 -3.06 9.76 7.05
CA ARG A 362 -2.13 8.63 7.26
C ARG A 362 -2.57 7.27 6.65
N PRO A 363 -3.85 6.86 6.75
CA PRO A 363 -4.33 5.66 6.06
C PRO A 363 -4.05 5.61 4.55
N SER A 364 -4.20 6.74 3.86
CA SER A 364 -3.95 6.84 2.41
C SER A 364 -2.49 6.64 2.03
N VAL A 365 -1.56 6.85 2.95
CA VAL A 365 -0.12 6.60 2.73
C VAL A 365 0.20 5.12 2.81
N LEU A 366 -0.44 4.40 3.73
CA LEU A 366 -0.18 2.97 3.92
C LEU A 366 -0.82 2.13 2.83
N GLN A 367 -1.98 2.58 2.35
CA GLN A 367 -2.75 1.90 1.31
C GLN A 367 -3.40 2.96 0.42
N PRO A 368 -2.75 3.39 -0.69
CA PRO A 368 -3.31 4.39 -1.61
C PRO A 368 -4.67 3.99 -2.18
N SER A 369 -4.85 2.69 -2.44
CA SER A 369 -6.09 2.08 -2.94
C SER A 369 -7.08 1.69 -1.85
N LEU A 370 -6.95 2.30 -0.66
CA LEU A 370 -7.80 2.03 0.51
C LEU A 370 -9.31 2.10 0.23
N PRO A 371 -9.85 3.11 -0.48
CA PRO A 371 -11.26 3.14 -0.85
C PRO A 371 -11.67 1.88 -1.61
N ARG A 372 -11.00 1.57 -2.72
CA ARG A 372 -11.33 0.44 -3.60
C ARG A 372 -11.13 -0.92 -2.92
N GLN A 373 -10.04 -1.11 -2.18
CA GLN A 373 -9.66 -2.43 -1.68
C GLN A 373 -10.32 -2.79 -0.34
N LEU A 374 -10.61 -1.79 0.51
CA LEU A 374 -11.02 -2.04 1.89
C LEU A 374 -12.33 -1.34 2.25
N ILE A 375 -12.42 -0.01 2.12
CA ILE A 375 -13.53 0.74 2.72
C ILE A 375 -14.82 0.65 1.90
N LEU A 376 -14.74 0.75 0.58
CA LEU A 376 -15.92 0.65 -0.30
C LEU A 376 -16.19 -0.78 -0.76
N ASN A 377 -15.28 -1.71 -0.46
CA ASN A 377 -15.35 -3.10 -0.91
C ASN A 377 -16.31 -3.95 -0.08
N SER A 378 -17.53 -4.17 -0.59
CA SER A 378 -18.52 -5.02 0.08
C SER A 378 -18.11 -6.49 0.27
N ALA A 379 -17.05 -6.96 -0.40
CA ALA A 379 -16.51 -8.30 -0.20
C ALA A 379 -15.76 -8.47 1.13
N VAL A 380 -15.26 -7.36 1.70
CA VAL A 380 -14.63 -7.32 3.03
C VAL A 380 -15.71 -7.04 4.06
N SER A 381 -15.76 -7.88 5.12
CA SER A 381 -16.69 -7.70 6.23
C SER A 381 -16.42 -6.38 6.97
N ASP A 382 -17.42 -5.90 7.69
CA ASP A 382 -17.30 -4.65 8.43
C ASP A 382 -16.28 -4.77 9.58
N GLU A 383 -16.14 -5.96 10.17
CA GLU A 383 -15.16 -6.28 11.21
C GLU A 383 -13.71 -6.24 10.70
N ASP A 384 -13.49 -6.64 9.45
CA ASP A 384 -12.17 -6.68 8.82
C ASP A 384 -11.82 -5.39 8.07
N SER A 385 -12.80 -4.49 7.88
CA SER A 385 -12.64 -3.19 7.21
C SER A 385 -11.94 -2.13 8.08
N ILE A 386 -10.85 -2.51 8.75
CA ILE A 386 -10.13 -1.69 9.72
C ILE A 386 -8.71 -1.39 9.26
N ILE A 387 -8.32 -0.12 9.35
CA ILE A 387 -6.96 0.31 9.02
C ILE A 387 -6.11 0.35 10.29
N ILE A 388 -4.96 -0.34 10.24
CA ILE A 388 -3.97 -0.32 11.32
C ILE A 388 -2.81 0.58 10.89
N THR A 389 -2.58 1.65 11.65
CA THR A 389 -1.43 2.55 11.45
C THR A 389 -0.30 2.19 12.43
N PRO A 390 0.95 2.00 11.98
CA PRO A 390 2.05 1.67 12.87
C PRO A 390 2.39 2.85 13.81
N LYS A 391 2.74 2.56 15.06
CA LYS A 391 3.28 3.55 16.00
C LYS A 391 4.78 3.71 15.75
N ILE A 392 5.21 4.90 15.32
CA ILE A 392 6.62 5.20 15.12
C ILE A 392 7.22 5.69 16.45
N LYS A 393 8.16 4.93 17.02
CA LYS A 393 8.86 5.33 18.26
C LYS A 393 9.86 6.45 17.95
N PRO A 394 9.87 7.55 18.71
CA PRO A 394 10.88 8.59 18.53
C PRO A 394 12.28 8.08 18.90
N PHE A 395 13.31 8.62 18.24
CA PHE A 395 14.71 8.31 18.53
C PHE A 395 15.05 8.64 19.99
N TRP A 396 15.90 7.83 20.64
CA TRP A 396 16.15 7.91 22.09
C TRP A 396 16.60 9.30 22.56
N LEU A 397 17.38 10.03 21.75
CA LEU A 397 17.84 11.39 22.05
C LEU A 397 16.69 12.41 22.13
N ALA A 398 15.57 12.19 21.43
CA ALA A 398 14.39 13.07 21.50
C ALA A 398 13.72 13.07 22.88
N LYS A 399 13.88 12.00 23.68
CA LYS A 399 13.40 11.96 25.07
C LYS A 399 14.22 12.86 26.00
N VAL A 400 15.50 13.10 25.69
CA VAL A 400 16.43 13.90 26.50
C VAL A 400 16.16 15.40 26.34
N ILE A 401 15.72 15.82 25.15
CA ILE A 401 15.61 17.25 24.79
C ILE A 401 14.28 17.89 25.25
N ARG A 402 13.29 17.11 25.75
CA ARG A 402 11.99 17.60 26.29
C ARG A 402 11.18 18.57 25.40
N ILE A 403 11.47 18.67 24.10
CA ILE A 403 10.70 19.48 23.16
C ILE A 403 9.59 18.61 22.54
N LYS A 404 8.31 18.99 22.71
CA LYS A 404 7.13 18.31 22.12
C LYS A 404 7.23 18.10 20.59
N LEU A 405 7.94 19.00 19.88
CA LEU A 405 8.18 18.97 18.43
C LEU A 405 8.99 17.75 17.93
N ALA A 406 9.88 17.17 18.75
CA ALA A 406 10.83 16.15 18.27
C ALA A 406 10.17 14.81 17.89
N GLY A 407 9.06 14.44 18.55
CA GLY A 407 8.29 13.24 18.20
C GLY A 407 7.57 13.34 16.85
N ILE A 408 7.08 14.54 16.51
CA ILE A 408 6.39 14.86 15.26
C ILE A 408 7.32 14.69 14.06
N GLY A 409 8.57 15.14 14.19
CA GLY A 409 9.56 15.07 13.12
C GLY A 409 9.86 13.63 12.68
N ALA A 410 10.01 12.70 13.63
CA ALA A 410 10.33 11.30 13.33
C ALA A 410 9.20 10.57 12.58
N GLU A 411 7.95 10.74 13.03
CA GLU A 411 6.77 10.14 12.37
C GLU A 411 6.55 10.75 10.98
N THR A 412 6.63 12.08 10.87
CA THR A 412 6.47 12.77 9.57
C THR A 412 7.53 12.33 8.56
N MET A 413 8.80 12.23 8.99
CA MET A 413 9.90 11.73 8.15
C MET A 413 9.65 10.29 7.69
N TRP A 414 9.09 9.44 8.55
CA TRP A 414 8.77 8.06 8.17
C TRP A 414 7.68 8.03 7.10
N TYR A 415 6.54 8.70 7.32
CA TYR A 415 5.46 8.75 6.32
C TYR A 415 5.92 9.40 5.00
N THR A 416 6.74 10.45 5.04
CA THR A 416 7.31 11.07 3.84
C THR A 416 8.16 10.07 3.03
N LYS A 417 8.96 9.25 3.70
CA LYS A 417 9.74 8.19 3.04
C LYS A 417 8.84 7.13 2.39
N VAL A 418 7.68 6.84 2.99
CA VAL A 418 6.69 5.93 2.41
C VAL A 418 6.01 6.58 1.20
N ILE A 419 5.60 7.86 1.32
CA ILE A 419 4.96 8.63 0.23
C ILE A 419 5.84 8.69 -1.03
N ASN A 420 7.14 8.98 -0.89
CA ASN A 420 8.07 9.03 -2.03
C ASN A 420 8.18 7.69 -2.78
N LYS A 421 7.80 6.59 -2.13
CA LYS A 421 7.84 5.23 -2.68
C LYS A 421 6.47 4.74 -3.12
N LEU A 422 5.42 5.55 -2.99
CA LEU A 422 4.11 5.21 -3.53
C LEU A 422 4.21 5.15 -5.05
N ARG A 423 3.75 4.02 -5.58
CA ARG A 423 3.69 3.69 -6.99
C ARG A 423 2.41 2.88 -7.21
N GLU A 424 1.87 2.95 -8.42
CA GLU A 424 0.82 2.03 -8.87
C GLU A 424 1.39 0.60 -8.97
N THR A 425 0.68 -0.39 -8.44
CA THR A 425 1.14 -1.79 -8.49
C THR A 425 0.81 -2.41 -9.83
N LYS A 426 1.80 -2.97 -10.52
CA LYS A 426 1.62 -3.66 -11.81
C LYS A 426 0.96 -5.04 -11.69
N GLY A 427 0.93 -5.63 -10.50
CA GLY A 427 0.40 -6.97 -10.27
C GLY A 427 0.80 -7.54 -8.90
N SER A 428 0.49 -8.81 -8.69
CA SER A 428 0.82 -9.55 -7.47
C SER A 428 1.78 -10.72 -7.73
N ILE A 429 2.72 -10.98 -6.81
CA ILE A 429 3.61 -12.16 -6.82
C ILE A 429 3.13 -13.12 -5.72
N LEU A 430 2.59 -14.27 -6.11
CA LEU A 430 2.15 -15.29 -5.16
C LEU A 430 3.23 -16.35 -5.01
N VAL A 431 3.74 -16.53 -3.79
CA VAL A 431 4.74 -17.55 -3.47
C VAL A 431 4.20 -18.54 -2.45
N THR A 432 4.19 -19.83 -2.78
CA THR A 432 3.80 -20.88 -1.84
C THR A 432 4.97 -21.31 -0.95
N GLY A 433 4.67 -21.58 0.33
CA GLY A 433 5.66 -22.08 1.28
C GLY A 433 6.76 -21.06 1.61
N SER A 434 6.41 -19.78 1.73
CA SER A 434 7.34 -18.66 1.88
C SER A 434 8.21 -18.72 3.15
N ASN A 435 7.84 -19.55 4.13
CA ASN A 435 8.64 -19.78 5.35
C ASN A 435 9.69 -20.91 5.18
N GLY A 436 9.68 -21.62 4.04
CA GLY A 436 10.61 -22.70 3.70
C GLY A 436 11.99 -22.21 3.22
N GLY A 437 12.90 -23.14 2.94
CA GLY A 437 14.27 -22.82 2.50
C GLY A 437 14.32 -21.97 1.23
N LEU A 438 13.82 -22.50 0.12
CA LEU A 438 13.77 -21.78 -1.16
C LEU A 438 12.71 -20.65 -1.15
N GLY A 439 11.52 -20.89 -0.58
CA GLY A 439 10.46 -19.87 -0.51
C GLY A 439 10.90 -18.58 0.18
N SER A 440 11.60 -18.66 1.31
CA SER A 440 12.13 -17.47 1.99
C SER A 440 13.29 -16.81 1.23
N ALA A 441 14.07 -17.59 0.46
CA ALA A 441 15.10 -17.05 -0.43
C ALA A 441 14.49 -16.29 -1.62
N ILE A 442 13.38 -16.79 -2.19
CA ILE A 442 12.59 -16.08 -3.22
C ILE A 442 12.08 -14.77 -2.67
N VAL A 443 11.41 -14.77 -1.50
CA VAL A 443 10.93 -13.52 -0.87
C VAL A 443 12.10 -12.56 -0.60
N SER A 444 13.23 -13.07 -0.10
CA SER A 444 14.40 -12.22 0.12
C SER A 444 14.96 -11.62 -1.17
N GLU A 445 14.89 -12.32 -2.30
CA GLU A 445 15.38 -11.83 -3.59
C GLU A 445 14.39 -10.84 -4.22
N VAL A 446 13.08 -11.07 -4.10
CA VAL A 446 12.03 -10.09 -4.44
C VAL A 446 12.29 -8.77 -3.70
N LEU A 447 12.50 -8.84 -2.38
CA LEU A 447 12.79 -7.67 -1.54
C LEU A 447 14.12 -6.99 -1.87
N ARG A 448 15.09 -7.72 -2.45
CA ARG A 448 16.40 -7.18 -2.85
C ARG A 448 16.39 -6.49 -4.21
N ARG A 449 15.48 -6.85 -5.11
CA ARG A 449 15.34 -6.25 -6.45
C ARG A 449 14.35 -5.09 -6.38
N PRO A 450 14.78 -3.82 -6.47
CA PRO A 450 13.87 -2.68 -6.36
C PRO A 450 12.74 -2.71 -7.39
N SER A 451 13.02 -3.19 -8.61
CA SER A 451 12.03 -3.35 -9.68
C SER A 451 10.87 -4.28 -9.27
N LEU A 452 11.15 -5.36 -8.54
CA LEU A 452 10.10 -6.29 -8.09
C LEU A 452 9.45 -5.83 -6.79
N ALA A 453 10.26 -5.44 -5.80
CA ALA A 453 9.80 -5.02 -4.49
C ALA A 453 8.81 -3.83 -4.56
N GLN A 454 9.07 -2.87 -5.47
CA GLN A 454 8.28 -1.64 -5.59
C GLN A 454 7.09 -1.76 -6.54
N GLN A 455 7.18 -2.59 -7.59
CA GLN A 455 6.15 -2.66 -8.63
C GLN A 455 5.07 -3.71 -8.33
N TYR A 456 5.36 -4.72 -7.50
CA TYR A 456 4.43 -5.81 -7.25
C TYR A 456 4.07 -5.99 -5.78
N HIS A 457 2.82 -6.40 -5.54
CA HIS A 457 2.33 -6.80 -4.22
C HIS A 457 2.68 -8.26 -3.92
N GLY A 458 3.30 -8.55 -2.79
CA GLY A 458 3.62 -9.92 -2.38
C GLY A 458 2.45 -10.64 -1.72
N VAL A 459 2.05 -11.80 -2.23
CA VAL A 459 1.10 -12.71 -1.59
C VAL A 459 1.87 -13.94 -1.11
N TYR A 460 2.23 -13.95 0.17
CA TYR A 460 3.13 -14.94 0.76
C TYR A 460 2.37 -15.94 1.60
N THR A 461 2.34 -17.20 1.16
CA THR A 461 1.56 -18.23 1.85
C THR A 461 2.45 -19.07 2.77
N VAL A 462 1.90 -19.39 3.94
CA VAL A 462 2.56 -20.16 5.00
C VAL A 462 1.57 -21.15 5.61
N ARG A 463 2.05 -22.31 6.07
CA ARG A 463 1.16 -23.30 6.73
C ARG A 463 0.47 -22.74 7.97
N SER A 464 1.16 -21.90 8.74
CA SER A 464 0.61 -21.24 9.92
C SER A 464 1.23 -19.86 10.07
N VAL A 465 0.39 -18.83 10.12
CA VAL A 465 0.86 -17.44 10.26
C VAL A 465 1.52 -17.24 11.62
N ALA A 466 1.04 -17.90 12.68
CA ALA A 466 1.65 -17.81 14.02
C ALA A 466 3.14 -18.22 14.01
N ASN A 467 3.49 -19.24 13.23
CA ASN A 467 4.82 -19.85 13.18
C ASN A 467 5.71 -19.34 12.02
N ALA A 468 5.30 -18.26 11.35
CA ALA A 468 5.95 -17.71 10.15
C ALA A 468 7.09 -16.72 10.45
N SER A 469 7.93 -16.99 11.46
CA SER A 469 8.94 -16.05 11.94
C SER A 469 9.97 -15.65 10.88
N ARG A 470 10.39 -16.56 9.99
CA ARG A 470 11.42 -16.28 8.98
C ARG A 470 10.94 -15.27 7.93
N VAL A 471 9.78 -15.52 7.32
CA VAL A 471 9.21 -14.60 6.31
C VAL A 471 8.75 -13.29 6.96
N ARG A 472 8.18 -13.34 8.17
CA ARG A 472 7.81 -12.14 8.93
C ARG A 472 9.03 -11.27 9.19
N ASN A 473 10.12 -11.84 9.70
CA ASN A 473 11.35 -11.12 9.94
C ASN A 473 11.94 -10.53 8.65
N LEU A 474 11.87 -11.23 7.51
CA LEU A 474 12.33 -10.69 6.22
C LEU A 474 11.51 -9.47 5.78
N VAL A 475 10.19 -9.56 5.85
CA VAL A 475 9.27 -8.47 5.51
C VAL A 475 9.41 -7.29 6.50
N GLU A 476 9.51 -7.57 7.79
CA GLU A 476 9.62 -6.52 8.83
C GLU A 476 11.00 -5.85 8.87
N SER A 477 12.09 -6.61 8.69
CA SER A 477 13.45 -6.05 8.62
C SER A 477 13.67 -5.24 7.35
N SER A 478 13.11 -5.68 6.22
CA SER A 478 13.04 -4.86 5.01
C SER A 478 12.14 -3.62 5.20
N GLY A 479 11.25 -3.62 6.20
CA GLY A 479 10.49 -2.45 6.67
C GLY A 479 11.35 -1.29 7.21
N GLN A 480 12.62 -1.50 7.56
CA GLN A 480 13.57 -0.40 7.80
C GLN A 480 14.12 0.20 6.48
N SER A 481 14.03 -0.54 5.37
CA SER A 481 14.24 -0.08 3.98
C SER A 481 12.94 0.14 3.18
N ALA A 482 11.77 -0.04 3.82
CA ALA A 482 10.37 0.19 3.43
C ALA A 482 10.10 0.38 1.93
N ALA A 483 9.71 -0.65 1.18
CA ALA A 483 9.21 -0.46 -0.19
C ALA A 483 8.27 -1.56 -0.73
N HIS A 484 8.05 -2.65 0.00
CA HIS A 484 7.30 -3.79 -0.49
C HIS A 484 5.98 -3.98 0.25
N SER A 485 4.87 -3.82 -0.47
CA SER A 485 3.53 -4.15 0.03
C SER A 485 3.32 -5.65 -0.07
N CYS A 486 2.90 -6.30 1.02
CA CYS A 486 2.62 -7.73 0.99
C CYS A 486 1.54 -8.16 1.99
N ARG A 487 0.92 -9.30 1.73
CA ARG A 487 -0.02 -9.99 2.61
C ARG A 487 0.46 -11.41 2.89
N LEU A 488 0.36 -11.82 4.14
CA LEU A 488 0.59 -13.20 4.57
C LEU A 488 -0.74 -13.96 4.63
N LEU A 489 -0.81 -15.12 4.00
CA LEU A 489 -1.99 -15.99 3.98
C LEU A 489 -1.67 -17.37 4.57
N GLU A 490 -2.63 -17.94 5.29
CA GLU A 490 -2.53 -19.30 5.81
C GLU A 490 -3.00 -20.31 4.76
N LEU A 491 -2.06 -21.08 4.20
CA LEU A 491 -2.30 -22.12 3.22
C LEU A 491 -1.65 -23.42 3.70
N ASP A 492 -2.48 -24.40 4.03
CA ASP A 492 -2.00 -25.75 4.34
C ASP A 492 -2.24 -26.69 3.16
N LEU A 493 -1.15 -27.04 2.47
CA LEU A 493 -1.19 -27.93 1.30
C LEU A 493 -1.50 -29.39 1.66
N ALA A 494 -1.59 -29.73 2.95
CA ALA A 494 -2.10 -31.02 3.41
C ALA A 494 -3.63 -31.06 3.53
N SER A 495 -4.34 -30.01 3.07
CA SER A 495 -5.81 -29.93 3.10
C SER A 495 -6.37 -29.28 1.83
N LEU A 496 -7.11 -30.04 1.01
CA LEU A 496 -7.77 -29.52 -0.20
C LEU A 496 -8.80 -28.43 0.13
N ALA A 497 -9.50 -28.54 1.27
CA ALA A 497 -10.40 -27.50 1.76
C ALA A 497 -9.65 -26.17 2.05
N SER A 498 -8.43 -26.25 2.58
CA SER A 498 -7.56 -25.09 2.81
C SER A 498 -7.18 -24.42 1.50
N VAL A 499 -6.81 -25.21 0.49
CA VAL A 499 -6.49 -24.72 -0.87
C VAL A 499 -7.68 -23.98 -1.49
N ARG A 500 -8.87 -24.58 -1.48
CA ARG A 500 -10.10 -23.98 -2.02
C ARG A 500 -10.47 -22.68 -1.33
N ARG A 501 -10.39 -22.63 0.00
CA ARG A 501 -10.67 -21.42 0.79
C ARG A 501 -9.72 -20.28 0.41
N VAL A 502 -8.43 -20.55 0.30
CA VAL A 502 -7.42 -19.53 -0.04
C VAL A 502 -7.59 -19.06 -1.48
N ALA A 503 -7.73 -19.98 -2.44
CA ALA A 503 -7.94 -19.64 -3.84
C ALA A 503 -9.23 -18.83 -4.05
N GLY A 504 -10.35 -19.26 -3.45
CA GLY A 504 -11.62 -18.53 -3.51
C GLY A 504 -11.55 -17.14 -2.88
N SER A 505 -10.80 -16.98 -1.78
CA SER A 505 -10.54 -15.66 -1.18
C SER A 505 -9.74 -14.75 -2.12
N ILE A 506 -8.68 -15.29 -2.72
CA ILE A 506 -7.85 -14.59 -3.71
C ILE A 506 -8.69 -14.16 -4.92
N ASN A 507 -9.46 -15.08 -5.50
CA ASN A 507 -10.30 -14.80 -6.66
C ASN A 507 -11.38 -13.76 -6.36
N LYS A 508 -12.00 -13.84 -5.17
CA LYS A 508 -12.94 -12.82 -4.71
C LYS A 508 -12.27 -11.45 -4.61
N LEU A 509 -11.04 -11.39 -4.12
CA LEU A 509 -10.29 -10.14 -3.99
C LEU A 509 -9.87 -9.56 -5.35
N VAL A 510 -9.37 -10.39 -6.28
CA VAL A 510 -8.99 -9.93 -7.63
C VAL A 510 -10.21 -9.47 -8.41
N ARG A 511 -11.30 -10.27 -8.44
CA ARG A 511 -12.56 -9.91 -9.10
C ARG A 511 -13.17 -8.64 -8.53
N ALA A 512 -12.98 -8.37 -7.24
CA ALA A 512 -13.44 -7.14 -6.58
C ALA A 512 -12.49 -5.94 -6.78
N GLY A 513 -11.37 -6.09 -7.50
CA GLY A 513 -10.34 -5.04 -7.62
C GLY A 513 -9.60 -4.73 -6.32
N ALA A 514 -9.74 -5.60 -5.32
CA ALA A 514 -9.17 -5.47 -3.98
C ALA A 514 -7.71 -5.94 -3.90
N MET A 515 -7.30 -6.72 -4.88
CA MET A 515 -5.94 -7.20 -5.09
C MET A 515 -5.64 -7.12 -6.58
N ALA A 516 -4.43 -6.66 -6.94
CA ALA A 516 -4.01 -6.68 -8.33
C ALA A 516 -3.93 -8.14 -8.84
N PRO A 517 -4.23 -8.39 -10.13
CA PRO A 517 -4.09 -9.71 -10.73
C PRO A 517 -2.73 -10.35 -10.45
N ILE A 518 -2.70 -11.68 -10.40
CA ILE A 518 -1.47 -12.43 -10.15
C ILE A 518 -0.61 -12.38 -11.40
N ARG A 519 0.52 -11.67 -11.30
CA ARG A 519 1.52 -11.59 -12.37
C ARG A 519 2.50 -12.75 -12.34
N ALA A 520 2.72 -13.37 -11.18
CA ALA A 520 3.55 -14.55 -11.07
C ALA A 520 3.01 -15.48 -9.98
N LEU A 521 2.71 -16.72 -10.37
CA LEU A 521 2.32 -17.80 -9.46
C LEU A 521 3.48 -18.79 -9.32
N ILE A 522 4.13 -18.78 -8.15
CA ILE A 522 5.31 -19.60 -7.85
C ILE A 522 4.94 -20.75 -6.89
N LEU A 523 4.83 -21.95 -7.44
CA LEU A 523 4.46 -23.18 -6.73
C LEU A 523 5.69 -23.90 -6.19
N ASN A 524 6.35 -23.26 -5.23
CA ASN A 524 7.62 -23.73 -4.67
C ASN A 524 7.46 -24.75 -3.52
N ALA A 525 6.35 -24.71 -2.77
CA ALA A 525 6.27 -25.44 -1.51
C ALA A 525 6.51 -26.96 -1.70
N GLY A 526 7.31 -27.53 -0.81
CA GLY A 526 7.65 -28.95 -0.84
C GLY A 526 7.79 -29.53 0.57
N TYR A 527 7.57 -30.83 0.67
CA TYR A 527 7.60 -31.65 1.86
C TYR A 527 8.28 -32.98 1.52
N GLN A 528 9.24 -33.41 2.35
CA GLN A 528 9.95 -34.67 2.14
C GLN A 528 10.09 -35.41 3.47
N GLU A 529 9.68 -36.66 3.49
CA GLU A 529 9.95 -37.60 4.57
C GLU A 529 10.85 -38.71 4.03
N GLN A 530 11.90 -39.07 4.77
CA GLN A 530 12.81 -40.16 4.39
C GLN A 530 12.38 -41.46 5.06
N SER A 531 12.53 -41.52 6.38
CA SER A 531 12.34 -42.74 7.18
C SER A 531 10.90 -42.93 7.72
N VAL A 532 9.99 -41.98 7.49
CA VAL A 532 8.59 -42.03 7.95
C VAL A 532 7.62 -41.82 6.79
N GLN A 533 6.39 -42.28 6.96
CA GLN A 533 5.29 -42.03 6.04
C GLN A 533 4.09 -41.48 6.81
N THR A 534 3.59 -40.33 6.35
CA THR A 534 2.39 -39.69 6.91
C THR A 534 1.34 -39.45 5.84
N PHE A 535 0.10 -39.28 6.27
CA PHE A 535 -1.05 -39.04 5.41
C PHE A 535 -1.67 -37.68 5.70
N THR A 536 -2.24 -37.07 4.68
CA THR A 536 -3.00 -35.83 4.79
C THR A 536 -4.38 -36.07 5.42
N ILE A 537 -5.06 -34.99 5.79
CA ILE A 537 -6.43 -35.08 6.30
C ILE A 537 -7.42 -35.57 5.22
N ASP A 538 -7.07 -35.39 3.94
CA ASP A 538 -7.85 -35.85 2.80
C ASP A 538 -7.58 -37.32 2.43
N GLY A 539 -6.71 -38.01 3.18
CA GLY A 539 -6.44 -39.44 3.01
C GLY A 539 -5.52 -39.79 1.84
N PHE A 540 -4.60 -38.88 1.47
CA PHE A 540 -3.55 -39.12 0.49
C PHE A 540 -2.17 -39.18 1.15
N ASP A 541 -1.18 -39.75 0.47
CA ASP A 541 0.22 -39.66 0.89
C ASP A 541 0.64 -38.19 1.00
N MET A 542 1.29 -37.84 2.10
CA MET A 542 1.68 -36.46 2.38
C MET A 542 2.60 -35.88 1.29
N SER A 543 3.52 -36.67 0.73
CA SER A 543 4.43 -36.19 -0.33
C SER A 543 3.67 -36.00 -1.64
N PHE A 544 2.77 -36.94 -1.98
CA PHE A 544 1.93 -36.82 -3.17
C PHE A 544 1.05 -35.56 -3.11
N GLN A 545 0.27 -35.38 -2.03
CA GLN A 545 -0.65 -34.25 -1.99
C GLN A 545 0.06 -32.91 -1.81
N ALA A 546 1.00 -32.80 -0.86
CA ALA A 546 1.60 -31.51 -0.53
C ALA A 546 2.54 -30.99 -1.61
N ASN A 547 3.17 -31.88 -2.39
CA ASN A 547 4.10 -31.50 -3.47
C ASN A 547 3.46 -31.45 -4.84
N TYR A 548 2.31 -32.09 -5.03
CA TYR A 548 1.68 -32.22 -6.35
C TYR A 548 0.19 -31.87 -6.34
N LEU A 549 -0.68 -32.70 -5.74
CA LEU A 549 -2.14 -32.58 -5.91
C LEU A 549 -2.70 -31.22 -5.47
N SER A 550 -2.21 -30.68 -4.34
CA SER A 550 -2.64 -29.37 -3.85
C SER A 550 -2.15 -28.21 -4.73
N HIS A 551 -0.99 -28.34 -5.36
CA HIS A 551 -0.49 -27.36 -6.34
C HIS A 551 -1.27 -27.44 -7.65
N PHE A 552 -1.60 -28.65 -8.10
CA PHE A 552 -2.50 -28.89 -9.24
C PHE A 552 -3.85 -28.19 -9.05
N LEU A 553 -4.50 -28.43 -7.91
CA LEU A 553 -5.76 -27.77 -7.57
C LEU A 553 -5.60 -26.25 -7.49
N LEU A 554 -4.60 -25.76 -6.76
CA LEU A 554 -4.39 -24.32 -6.58
C LEU A 554 -4.18 -23.60 -7.93
N ALA A 555 -3.42 -24.20 -8.84
CA ALA A 555 -3.17 -23.66 -10.16
C ALA A 555 -4.47 -23.46 -10.95
N LEU A 556 -5.28 -24.52 -11.08
CA LEU A 556 -6.52 -24.47 -11.85
C LEU A 556 -7.54 -23.50 -11.27
N LEU A 557 -7.62 -23.39 -9.94
CA LEU A 557 -8.53 -22.44 -9.27
C LEU A 557 -8.11 -20.98 -9.50
N LEU A 558 -6.81 -20.70 -9.62
CA LEU A 558 -6.30 -19.33 -9.69
C LEU A 558 -6.18 -18.77 -11.12
N LEU A 559 -6.38 -19.58 -12.16
CA LEU A 559 -6.28 -19.14 -13.56
C LEU A 559 -7.15 -17.90 -13.86
N GLU A 560 -8.32 -17.79 -13.25
CA GLU A 560 -9.22 -16.63 -13.45
C GLU A 560 -8.69 -15.30 -12.88
N SER A 561 -7.70 -15.38 -11.99
CA SER A 561 -7.10 -14.24 -11.29
C SER A 561 -5.70 -13.91 -11.79
N MET A 562 -5.21 -14.63 -12.80
CA MET A 562 -3.91 -14.40 -13.40
C MET A 562 -3.97 -13.34 -14.50
N ASP A 563 -2.95 -12.49 -14.54
CA ASP A 563 -2.62 -11.66 -15.69
C ASP A 563 -1.92 -12.55 -16.74
N PRO A 564 -1.90 -12.22 -18.04
CA PRO A 564 -1.12 -12.97 -19.00
C PRO A 564 0.37 -12.68 -18.77
N GLU A 565 1.00 -13.50 -17.92
CA GLU A 565 2.36 -14.01 -18.06
C GLU A 565 2.79 -14.83 -16.81
N VAL A 566 3.62 -15.82 -17.10
CA VAL A 566 4.42 -16.72 -16.26
C VAL A 566 3.84 -17.32 -14.96
N TYR A 567 3.62 -18.62 -15.05
CA TYR A 567 3.31 -19.61 -14.04
C TYR A 567 4.51 -20.56 -13.90
N GLN A 568 4.96 -20.87 -12.68
CA GLN A 568 6.20 -21.63 -12.50
C GLN A 568 6.09 -22.80 -11.49
N LEU A 569 6.52 -23.97 -11.95
CA LEU A 569 6.64 -25.21 -11.18
C LEU A 569 8.11 -25.53 -10.86
N ASN A 570 8.35 -26.30 -9.80
CA ASN A 570 9.68 -26.55 -9.26
C ASN A 570 9.98 -28.05 -9.14
N PRO A 571 10.21 -28.74 -10.27
CA PRO A 571 10.46 -30.17 -10.30
C PRO A 571 11.88 -30.55 -9.86
N TYR A 572 12.03 -31.78 -9.37
CA TYR A 572 13.31 -32.45 -9.15
C TYR A 572 13.12 -33.93 -9.46
N ALA A 573 13.85 -34.49 -10.42
CA ALA A 573 13.78 -35.90 -10.76
C ALA A 573 15.18 -36.53 -10.74
N ASP A 574 15.32 -37.65 -10.05
CA ASP A 574 16.54 -38.48 -10.03
C ASP A 574 16.43 -39.54 -11.13
N GLU A 575 17.47 -39.70 -11.95
CA GLU A 575 17.54 -40.67 -13.05
C GLU A 575 17.40 -42.14 -12.59
N LYS A 576 17.59 -42.46 -11.30
CA LYS A 576 17.59 -43.85 -10.83
C LYS A 576 16.22 -44.56 -10.87
N TYR A 577 15.09 -43.87 -11.08
CA TYR A 577 13.73 -44.44 -10.92
C TYR A 577 12.82 -44.16 -12.14
N HIS A 578 13.15 -44.74 -13.30
CA HIS A 578 12.55 -44.43 -14.62
C HIS A 578 11.20 -45.08 -14.97
N SER A 579 10.53 -45.77 -14.05
CA SER A 579 9.23 -46.40 -14.35
C SER A 579 8.33 -46.41 -13.12
N ILE A 580 7.76 -45.25 -12.80
CA ILE A 580 6.83 -45.09 -11.67
C ILE A 580 5.40 -45.38 -12.13
N PHE A 581 5.09 -45.11 -13.40
CA PHE A 581 3.78 -45.40 -13.99
C PHE A 581 3.79 -46.71 -14.77
N GLY A 582 2.79 -47.56 -14.52
CA GLY A 582 2.53 -48.75 -15.33
C GLY A 582 2.37 -48.39 -16.81
N ASN A 583 2.86 -49.25 -17.71
CA ASN A 583 2.69 -49.06 -19.15
C ASN A 583 1.29 -49.49 -19.63
N ASP A 584 0.50 -50.09 -18.75
CA ASP A 584 -0.89 -50.50 -19.00
C ASP A 584 -1.82 -49.27 -19.05
N PRO A 585 -2.61 -49.08 -20.13
CA PRO A 585 -3.62 -48.02 -20.25
C PRO A 585 -4.64 -47.99 -19.09
N ASP A 586 -4.93 -49.15 -18.49
CA ASP A 586 -5.93 -49.29 -17.41
C ASP A 586 -5.32 -49.13 -16.00
N SER A 587 -4.01 -48.90 -15.89
CA SER A 587 -3.34 -48.70 -14.59
C SER A 587 -3.60 -47.32 -13.99
N SER A 588 -4.20 -47.28 -12.79
CA SER A 588 -4.42 -46.05 -12.02
C SER A 588 -3.18 -45.62 -11.23
N ILE A 589 -3.03 -44.31 -11.02
CA ILE A 589 -1.99 -43.74 -10.14
C ILE A 589 -2.34 -43.88 -8.64
N GLU A 590 -3.46 -44.52 -8.32
CA GLU A 590 -4.00 -44.66 -6.96
C GLU A 590 -2.96 -45.18 -5.96
N SER A 591 -2.09 -46.10 -6.38
CA SER A 591 -1.04 -46.64 -5.51
C SER A 591 -0.03 -45.59 -5.04
N ILE A 592 0.27 -44.61 -5.88
CA ILE A 592 1.11 -43.44 -5.54
C ILE A 592 0.30 -42.48 -4.67
N ALA A 593 -0.94 -42.18 -5.06
CA ALA A 593 -1.79 -41.22 -4.37
C ALA A 593 -2.14 -41.65 -2.94
N LYS A 594 -2.43 -42.94 -2.74
CA LYS A 594 -2.74 -43.56 -1.45
C LYS A 594 -1.49 -44.06 -0.71
N GLY A 595 -0.30 -43.85 -1.27
CA GLY A 595 0.97 -44.19 -0.61
C GLY A 595 1.16 -45.69 -0.38
N THR A 596 0.49 -46.55 -1.14
CA THR A 596 0.71 -48.00 -1.09
C THR A 596 1.93 -48.42 -1.90
N TRP A 597 2.34 -47.60 -2.88
CA TRP A 597 3.60 -47.77 -3.63
C TRP A 597 4.81 -47.24 -2.86
N SER A 598 5.87 -48.06 -2.77
CA SER A 598 7.08 -47.74 -2.01
C SER A 598 6.74 -47.36 -0.56
N SER A 599 5.80 -48.07 0.07
CA SER A 599 5.25 -47.72 1.39
C SER A 599 6.23 -48.02 2.54
N ALA A 600 6.06 -47.36 3.68
CA ALA A 600 6.81 -47.71 4.90
C ALA A 600 6.47 -49.11 5.45
N LYS A 601 5.32 -49.68 5.03
CA LYS A 601 4.94 -51.07 5.34
C LYS A 601 5.76 -52.07 4.52
N GLU A 602 5.99 -51.76 3.25
CA GLU A 602 6.76 -52.58 2.32
C GLU A 602 8.28 -52.45 2.56
N TYR A 603 8.73 -51.24 2.92
CA TYR A 603 10.14 -50.92 3.19
C TYR A 603 10.32 -50.20 4.55
N PRO A 604 10.21 -50.90 5.69
CA PRO A 604 10.31 -50.27 7.00
C PRO A 604 11.71 -49.69 7.27
N GLY A 605 11.79 -48.39 7.58
CA GLY A 605 13.06 -47.71 7.90
C GLY A 605 13.99 -47.44 6.72
N ASP A 606 13.60 -47.82 5.50
CA ASP A 606 14.33 -47.50 4.27
C ASP A 606 14.16 -46.02 3.90
N GLY A 607 15.22 -45.24 4.05
CA GLY A 607 15.25 -43.83 3.66
C GLY A 607 15.05 -43.62 2.16
N ASP A 608 15.41 -44.60 1.32
CA ASP A 608 15.24 -44.53 -0.13
C ASP A 608 13.76 -44.66 -0.51
N ALA A 609 12.94 -45.33 0.30
CA ALA A 609 11.50 -45.43 0.08
C ALA A 609 10.80 -44.07 0.14
N GLY A 610 11.20 -43.21 1.09
CA GLY A 610 10.73 -41.83 1.17
C GLY A 610 11.21 -40.97 0.00
N CYS A 611 12.47 -41.15 -0.42
CA CYS A 611 13.01 -40.48 -1.61
C CYS A 611 12.26 -40.88 -2.89
N ARG A 612 11.89 -42.15 -3.05
CA ARG A 612 11.07 -42.63 -4.18
C ARG A 612 9.69 -41.96 -4.21
N ARG A 613 8.97 -41.89 -3.07
CA ARG A 613 7.66 -41.21 -2.98
C ARG A 613 7.76 -39.71 -3.30
N TYR A 614 8.82 -39.06 -2.82
CA TYR A 614 9.10 -37.66 -3.16
C TYR A 614 9.36 -37.46 -4.66
N GLY A 615 10.22 -38.29 -5.25
CA GLY A 615 10.54 -38.27 -6.69
C GLY A 615 9.30 -38.51 -7.56
N ALA A 616 8.43 -39.45 -7.17
CA ALA A 616 7.16 -39.70 -7.84
C ALA A 616 6.26 -38.46 -7.87
N ALA A 617 6.10 -37.78 -6.72
CA ALA A 617 5.31 -36.55 -6.66
C ALA A 617 5.91 -35.44 -7.55
N LYS A 618 7.24 -35.35 -7.65
CA LYS A 618 7.91 -34.38 -8.52
C LYS A 618 7.80 -34.71 -10.00
N LEU A 619 7.83 -35.99 -10.37
CA LEU A 619 7.54 -36.42 -11.74
C LEU A 619 6.09 -36.07 -12.13
N CYS A 620 5.14 -36.23 -11.21
CA CYS A 620 3.75 -35.81 -11.43
C CYS A 620 3.66 -34.31 -11.73
N GLU A 621 4.44 -33.48 -11.02
CA GLU A 621 4.56 -32.03 -11.24
C GLU A 621 5.08 -31.71 -12.66
N VAL A 622 6.09 -32.43 -13.15
CA VAL A 622 6.64 -32.30 -14.52
C VAL A 622 5.59 -32.66 -15.58
N MET A 623 4.83 -33.73 -15.37
CA MET A 623 3.79 -34.16 -16.32
C MET A 623 2.61 -33.18 -16.34
N MET A 624 2.24 -32.64 -15.18
CA MET A 624 1.20 -31.60 -15.05
C MET A 624 1.61 -30.30 -15.72
N PHE A 625 2.85 -29.85 -15.51
CA PHE A 625 3.44 -28.70 -16.20
C PHE A 625 3.21 -28.77 -17.72
N ARG A 626 3.58 -29.89 -18.34
CA ARG A 626 3.44 -30.07 -19.79
C ARG A 626 1.99 -30.12 -20.26
N SER A 627 1.13 -30.77 -19.48
CA SER A 627 -0.28 -30.91 -19.81
C SER A 627 -1.00 -29.56 -19.72
N LEU A 628 -0.73 -28.80 -18.65
CA LEU A 628 -1.29 -27.47 -18.45
C LEU A 628 -0.80 -26.49 -19.51
N SER A 629 0.50 -26.48 -19.85
CA SER A 629 1.05 -25.57 -20.86
C SER A 629 0.40 -25.76 -22.24
N LYS A 630 0.16 -27.01 -22.64
CA LYS A 630 -0.54 -27.37 -23.89
C LYS A 630 -2.02 -26.95 -23.85
N ARG A 631 -2.72 -27.19 -22.75
CA ARG A 631 -4.14 -26.84 -22.59
C ARG A 631 -4.33 -25.31 -22.60
N ILE A 632 -3.50 -24.57 -21.86
CA ILE A 632 -3.49 -23.10 -21.86
C ILE A 632 -3.18 -22.52 -23.25
N ALA A 633 -2.21 -23.09 -23.98
CA ALA A 633 -1.88 -22.63 -25.33
C ALA A 633 -3.04 -22.75 -26.34
N LYS A 634 -3.97 -23.70 -26.11
CA LYS A 634 -5.17 -23.90 -26.93
C LYS A 634 -6.34 -23.00 -26.52
N ASP A 635 -6.34 -22.49 -25.29
CA ASP A 635 -7.42 -21.68 -24.75
C ASP A 635 -7.20 -20.19 -25.11
N PRO A 636 -8.03 -19.58 -25.96
CA PRO A 636 -7.82 -18.20 -26.42
C PRO A 636 -7.96 -17.16 -25.31
N LYS A 637 -8.60 -17.49 -24.18
CA LYS A 637 -8.70 -16.57 -23.03
C LYS A 637 -7.46 -16.63 -22.14
N LEU A 638 -6.78 -17.76 -22.14
CA LEU A 638 -5.63 -18.02 -21.26
C LEU A 638 -4.30 -18.05 -22.01
N SER A 639 -4.30 -17.96 -23.35
CA SER A 639 -3.10 -18.11 -24.18
C SER A 639 -1.99 -17.10 -23.92
N GLY A 640 -2.28 -16.00 -23.19
CA GLY A 640 -1.26 -15.07 -22.71
C GLY A 640 -0.55 -15.51 -21.42
N ILE A 641 -1.04 -16.54 -20.73
CA ILE A 641 -0.38 -17.15 -19.57
C ILE A 641 0.67 -18.13 -20.08
N SER A 642 1.89 -18.01 -19.56
CA SER A 642 2.97 -18.93 -19.85
C SER A 642 3.17 -19.89 -18.69
N VAL A 643 3.40 -21.16 -18.93
CA VAL A 643 3.69 -22.17 -17.91
C VAL A 643 5.14 -22.60 -18.07
N LEU A 644 5.91 -22.55 -16.99
CA LEU A 644 7.33 -22.86 -16.91
C LEU A 644 7.61 -23.86 -15.79
N ALA A 645 8.71 -24.60 -15.93
CA ALA A 645 9.24 -25.46 -14.88
C ALA A 645 10.73 -25.15 -14.66
N VAL A 646 11.17 -25.01 -13.41
CA VAL A 646 12.59 -24.75 -13.07
C VAL A 646 13.07 -25.80 -12.08
N ASP A 647 14.09 -26.56 -12.43
CA ASP A 647 14.80 -27.44 -11.51
C ASP A 647 15.73 -26.62 -10.61
N PRO A 648 15.51 -26.61 -9.28
CA PRO A 648 16.30 -25.83 -8.36
C PRO A 648 17.57 -26.57 -7.90
N ALA A 649 17.77 -27.81 -8.36
CA ALA A 649 18.71 -28.83 -7.89
C ALA A 649 18.63 -29.12 -6.38
N ALA A 650 19.51 -30.00 -5.90
CA ALA A 650 19.59 -30.30 -4.47
C ALA A 650 20.12 -29.09 -3.70
N MET A 651 19.46 -28.74 -2.59
CA MET A 651 19.81 -27.58 -1.77
C MET A 651 19.75 -27.94 -0.28
N PRO A 652 20.69 -27.44 0.55
CA PRO A 652 20.58 -27.53 2.00
C PRO A 652 19.40 -26.69 2.50
N THR A 653 18.27 -27.35 2.73
CA THR A 653 17.02 -26.72 3.18
C THR A 653 16.38 -27.54 4.30
N THR A 654 15.41 -26.96 5.00
CA THR A 654 14.71 -27.61 6.12
C THR A 654 13.59 -28.56 5.66
N LEU A 655 13.77 -29.24 4.52
CA LEU A 655 12.77 -30.16 3.95
C LEU A 655 12.62 -31.44 4.81
N THR A 656 13.72 -31.97 5.35
CA THR A 656 13.75 -33.20 6.18
C THR A 656 13.63 -32.92 7.69
N ARG A 657 12.48 -32.40 8.15
CA ARG A 657 12.30 -31.93 9.54
C ARG A 657 12.22 -33.04 10.60
N LYS A 658 11.79 -34.24 10.20
CA LYS A 658 11.52 -35.37 11.10
C LYS A 658 12.63 -36.43 11.10
N GLU A 659 13.80 -36.14 10.55
CA GLU A 659 14.89 -37.11 10.51
C GLU A 659 15.39 -37.43 11.95
N PRO A 660 15.33 -38.71 12.40
CA PRO A 660 15.68 -39.08 13.77
C PRO A 660 17.17 -38.87 14.07
N SER A 661 18.04 -38.97 13.07
CA SER A 661 19.50 -38.87 13.23
C SER A 661 19.97 -37.41 13.43
N PHE A 662 20.50 -37.11 14.62
CA PHE A 662 21.11 -35.79 14.93
C PHE A 662 22.27 -35.45 13.99
N VAL A 663 23.12 -36.44 13.65
CA VAL A 663 24.29 -36.25 12.78
C VAL A 663 23.86 -35.92 11.35
N ALA A 664 22.88 -36.66 10.80
CA ALA A 664 22.36 -36.39 9.46
C ALA A 664 21.65 -35.02 9.40
N ARG A 665 20.84 -34.69 10.42
CA ARG A 665 20.04 -33.47 10.47
C ARG A 665 20.85 -32.20 10.71
N VAL A 666 21.85 -32.23 11.60
CA VAL A 666 22.59 -31.03 12.04
C VAL A 666 23.97 -30.96 11.40
N VAL A 667 24.79 -32.00 11.51
CA VAL A 667 26.18 -31.96 11.03
C VAL A 667 26.23 -32.01 9.51
N ILE A 668 25.53 -32.95 8.88
CA ILE A 668 25.50 -33.09 7.41
C ILE A 668 24.58 -32.03 6.80
N GLY A 669 23.33 -31.94 7.26
CA GLY A 669 22.30 -31.05 6.71
C GLY A 669 22.52 -29.54 6.90
N GLN A 670 23.01 -29.11 8.07
CA GLN A 670 23.11 -27.67 8.41
C GLN A 670 24.53 -27.10 8.37
N ILE A 671 25.57 -27.93 8.36
CA ILE A 671 26.98 -27.48 8.37
C ILE A 671 27.71 -27.90 7.09
N LEU A 672 27.76 -29.20 6.77
CA LEU A 672 28.56 -29.72 5.67
C LEU A 672 27.99 -29.36 4.28
N LEU A 673 26.71 -29.63 4.05
CA LEU A 673 26.03 -29.38 2.76
C LEU A 673 26.04 -27.89 2.33
N PRO A 674 25.83 -26.89 3.22
CA PRO A 674 25.99 -25.47 2.86
C PRO A 674 27.39 -25.09 2.37
N ILE A 675 28.45 -25.64 2.99
CA ILE A 675 29.83 -25.38 2.59
C ILE A 675 30.10 -26.01 1.22
N LEU A 676 29.73 -27.28 1.05
CA LEU A 676 29.86 -28.00 -0.22
C LEU A 676 29.06 -27.33 -1.35
N ALA A 677 27.83 -26.89 -1.10
CA ALA A 677 27.01 -26.18 -2.09
C ALA A 677 27.61 -24.83 -2.49
N THR A 678 28.32 -24.14 -1.58
CA THR A 678 28.99 -22.86 -1.87
C THR A 678 30.23 -23.08 -2.75
N ILE A 679 31.02 -24.11 -2.47
CA ILE A 679 32.18 -24.49 -3.28
C ILE A 679 31.73 -25.00 -4.66
N ALA A 680 30.73 -25.90 -4.69
CA ALA A 680 30.17 -26.45 -5.92
C ALA A 680 29.57 -25.35 -6.81
N PHE A 681 28.90 -24.34 -6.23
CA PHE A 681 28.39 -23.20 -7.01
C PHE A 681 29.50 -22.42 -7.73
N PHE A 682 30.66 -22.24 -7.09
CA PHE A 682 31.78 -21.50 -7.70
C PHE A 682 32.39 -22.27 -8.88
N LEU A 683 32.45 -23.60 -8.79
CA LEU A 683 33.04 -24.48 -9.81
C LEU A 683 32.05 -24.85 -10.93
N TRP A 684 30.79 -25.11 -10.56
CA TRP A 684 29.69 -25.50 -11.46
C TRP A 684 28.38 -24.79 -11.07
N PRO A 685 28.09 -23.60 -11.64
CA PRO A 685 26.92 -22.81 -11.27
C PRO A 685 25.55 -23.50 -11.49
N ASN A 686 25.46 -24.41 -12.48
CA ASN A 686 24.30 -25.26 -12.72
C ASN A 686 24.55 -26.73 -12.33
N GLY A 687 25.48 -27.02 -11.42
CA GLY A 687 25.70 -28.36 -10.91
C GLY A 687 24.52 -28.92 -10.10
N PRO A 688 24.61 -30.20 -9.66
CA PRO A 688 23.55 -30.91 -8.93
C PRO A 688 23.29 -30.36 -7.52
N PHE A 689 24.19 -29.54 -6.99
CA PHE A 689 24.02 -28.85 -5.71
C PHE A 689 24.03 -27.33 -5.90
N ARG A 690 23.02 -26.65 -5.37
CA ARG A 690 22.85 -25.20 -5.50
C ARG A 690 22.56 -24.53 -4.16
N THR A 691 22.85 -23.24 -4.09
CA THR A 691 22.41 -22.42 -2.95
C THR A 691 20.96 -22.00 -3.15
N ALA A 692 20.17 -21.94 -2.07
CA ALA A 692 18.78 -21.47 -2.14
C ALA A 692 18.65 -20.08 -2.75
N ARG A 693 19.67 -19.22 -2.57
CA ARG A 693 19.72 -17.89 -3.17
C ARG A 693 19.93 -17.94 -4.69
N LYS A 694 20.78 -18.84 -5.20
CA LYS A 694 20.96 -19.02 -6.65
C LYS A 694 19.66 -19.50 -7.28
N SER A 695 19.06 -20.55 -6.73
CA SER A 695 17.81 -21.10 -7.28
C SER A 695 16.66 -20.10 -7.21
N ALA A 696 16.58 -19.28 -6.14
CA ALA A 696 15.62 -18.17 -6.06
C ALA A 696 15.82 -17.12 -7.18
N ARG A 697 17.06 -16.82 -7.57
CA ARG A 697 17.34 -15.90 -8.68
C ARG A 697 16.93 -16.48 -10.02
N ASP A 698 17.13 -17.77 -10.24
CA ASP A 698 16.73 -18.45 -11.47
C ASP A 698 15.21 -18.52 -11.60
N VAL A 699 14.51 -18.82 -10.50
CA VAL A 699 13.04 -18.78 -10.41
C VAL A 699 12.54 -17.38 -10.81
N LEU A 700 13.04 -16.33 -10.17
CA LEU A 700 12.60 -14.97 -10.50
C LEU A 700 13.01 -14.51 -11.90
N ARG A 701 14.12 -15.03 -12.44
CA ARG A 701 14.52 -14.79 -13.82
C ARG A 701 13.53 -15.44 -14.78
N ALA A 702 13.17 -16.69 -14.57
CA ALA A 702 12.15 -17.38 -15.36
C ALA A 702 10.79 -16.66 -15.28
N ALA A 703 10.43 -16.13 -14.11
CA ALA A 703 9.16 -15.46 -13.87
C ALA A 703 9.03 -14.05 -14.49
N PHE A 704 10.13 -13.31 -14.67
CA PHE A 704 10.09 -11.88 -15.03
C PHE A 704 11.02 -11.44 -16.16
N ASP A 705 12.00 -12.26 -16.54
CA ASP A 705 12.94 -11.93 -17.60
C ASP A 705 12.62 -12.79 -18.84
N ASP A 706 12.78 -12.27 -20.06
CA ASP A 706 12.55 -13.04 -21.28
C ASP A 706 13.53 -14.23 -21.37
N VAL A 707 13.01 -15.46 -21.31
CA VAL A 707 13.81 -16.70 -21.38
C VAL A 707 13.45 -17.50 -22.64
N GLY A 708 14.07 -17.19 -23.77
CA GLY A 708 13.98 -17.99 -25.00
C GLY A 708 14.67 -17.33 -26.20
N ALA A 709 15.35 -18.11 -27.05
CA ALA A 709 16.00 -17.61 -28.28
C ALA A 709 14.98 -17.28 -29.40
N ASP A 710 13.73 -17.70 -29.24
CA ASP A 710 12.60 -17.56 -30.16
C ASP A 710 11.45 -16.70 -29.58
N GLY A 711 11.63 -16.14 -28.38
CA GLY A 711 10.62 -15.31 -27.71
C GLY A 711 9.40 -16.06 -27.16
N ARG A 712 9.39 -17.40 -27.11
CA ARG A 712 8.26 -18.18 -26.57
C ARG A 712 8.51 -18.58 -25.11
N LEU A 713 7.70 -18.03 -24.20
CA LEU A 713 7.78 -18.24 -22.75
C LEU A 713 6.98 -19.45 -22.22
N ASN A 714 6.17 -20.13 -23.04
CA ASN A 714 5.28 -21.21 -22.58
C ASN A 714 5.83 -22.61 -22.87
N GLY A 715 5.73 -23.50 -21.89
CA GLY A 715 6.12 -24.92 -22.02
C GLY A 715 7.62 -25.19 -21.92
N VAL A 716 8.41 -24.25 -21.37
CA VAL A 716 9.87 -24.38 -21.23
C VAL A 716 10.24 -24.99 -19.86
N TYR A 717 11.10 -26.02 -19.91
CA TYR A 717 11.75 -26.61 -18.74
C TYR A 717 13.18 -26.06 -18.61
N LEU A 718 13.54 -25.59 -17.42
CA LEU A 718 14.81 -24.97 -17.13
C LEU A 718 15.56 -25.79 -16.07
N ASP A 719 16.77 -26.23 -16.38
CA ASP A 719 17.71 -26.65 -15.36
C ASP A 719 18.45 -25.41 -14.82
N GLY A 720 17.90 -24.85 -13.75
CA GLY A 720 18.35 -23.57 -13.19
C GLY A 720 18.15 -22.44 -14.18
N SER A 721 19.23 -22.02 -14.85
CA SER A 721 19.23 -20.90 -15.79
C SER A 721 19.28 -21.32 -17.27
N ARG A 722 19.30 -22.63 -17.56
CA ARG A 722 19.44 -23.16 -18.93
C ARG A 722 18.20 -23.95 -19.33
N VAL A 723 17.76 -23.78 -20.57
CA VAL A 723 16.74 -24.65 -21.17
C VAL A 723 17.27 -26.08 -21.20
N SER A 724 16.45 -27.02 -20.74
CA SER A 724 16.74 -28.45 -20.70
C SER A 724 15.50 -29.24 -21.11
N GLU A 725 15.69 -30.49 -21.48
CA GLU A 725 14.58 -31.43 -21.66
C GLU A 725 14.15 -32.04 -20.32
N VAL A 726 12.90 -32.47 -20.25
CA VAL A 726 12.37 -33.24 -19.12
C VAL A 726 12.83 -34.69 -19.20
N GLY A 727 12.70 -35.45 -18.10
CA GLY A 727 13.06 -36.87 -18.09
C GLY A 727 12.30 -37.72 -19.12
N PRO A 728 12.88 -38.85 -19.58
CA PRO A 728 12.36 -39.69 -20.67
C PRO A 728 10.97 -40.26 -20.39
N GLU A 729 10.61 -40.51 -19.12
CA GLU A 729 9.30 -41.03 -18.74
C GLU A 729 8.16 -40.02 -19.04
N ALA A 730 8.46 -38.72 -19.07
CA ALA A 730 7.51 -37.68 -19.43
C ALA A 730 7.54 -37.33 -20.93
N LEU A 731 8.41 -37.96 -21.74
CA LEU A 731 8.61 -37.69 -23.18
C LEU A 731 7.95 -38.74 -24.09
N GLY A 732 7.76 -38.34 -25.35
CA GLY A 732 7.20 -39.20 -26.40
C GLY A 732 5.72 -39.57 -26.21
N PRO A 733 5.15 -40.39 -27.10
CA PRO A 733 3.73 -40.74 -27.09
C PRO A 733 3.27 -41.42 -25.79
N LEU A 734 4.09 -42.31 -25.22
CA LEU A 734 3.79 -43.00 -23.96
C LEU A 734 3.82 -42.04 -22.75
N GLY A 735 4.73 -41.06 -22.74
CA GLY A 735 4.77 -40.03 -21.70
C GLY A 735 3.55 -39.11 -21.76
N GLU A 736 3.05 -38.81 -22.97
CA GLU A 736 1.82 -38.03 -23.16
C GLU A 736 0.58 -38.79 -22.69
N GLU A 737 0.51 -40.10 -22.93
CA GLU A 737 -0.55 -40.96 -22.42
C GLU A 737 -0.54 -41.02 -20.89
N LYS A 738 0.63 -41.23 -20.28
CA LYS A 738 0.82 -41.20 -18.82
C LYS A 738 0.39 -39.86 -18.22
N ALA A 739 0.77 -38.75 -18.85
CA ALA A 739 0.40 -37.41 -18.39
C ALA A 739 -1.12 -37.16 -18.51
N ALA A 740 -1.78 -37.66 -19.55
CA ALA A 740 -3.23 -37.57 -19.71
C ALA A 740 -3.98 -38.40 -18.65
N ARG A 741 -3.48 -39.60 -18.31
CA ARG A 741 -4.04 -40.42 -17.22
C ARG A 741 -3.87 -39.73 -15.86
N LEU A 742 -2.66 -39.26 -15.57
CA LEU A 742 -2.37 -38.48 -14.36
C LEU A 742 -3.29 -37.25 -14.23
N TRP A 743 -3.53 -36.53 -15.33
CA TRP A 743 -4.44 -35.38 -15.36
C TRP A 743 -5.85 -35.77 -14.95
N ARG A 744 -6.40 -36.82 -15.58
CA ARG A 744 -7.74 -37.35 -15.30
C ARG A 744 -7.91 -37.77 -13.84
N ASP A 745 -6.99 -38.59 -13.33
CA ASP A 745 -7.02 -39.07 -11.94
C ASP A 745 -6.89 -37.89 -10.97
N SER A 746 -6.08 -36.88 -11.29
CA SER A 746 -5.92 -35.68 -10.45
C SER A 746 -7.17 -34.80 -10.40
N ILE A 747 -7.93 -34.70 -11.50
CA ILE A 747 -9.24 -34.04 -11.52
C ILE A 747 -10.20 -34.74 -10.56
N GLU A 748 -10.24 -36.08 -10.58
CA GLU A 748 -11.09 -36.89 -9.69
C GLU A 748 -10.66 -36.74 -8.23
N TYR A 749 -9.37 -36.91 -7.93
CA TYR A 749 -8.84 -36.84 -6.57
C TYR A 749 -8.98 -35.45 -5.93
N ALA A 750 -8.77 -34.39 -6.72
CA ALA A 750 -8.99 -33.02 -6.27
C ALA A 750 -10.47 -32.61 -6.28
N GLN A 751 -11.36 -33.46 -6.82
CA GLN A 751 -12.80 -33.24 -6.96
C GLN A 751 -13.13 -31.96 -7.72
N ILE A 752 -12.43 -31.72 -8.83
CA ILE A 752 -12.59 -30.49 -9.64
C ILE A 752 -13.89 -30.55 -10.43
N LYS A 753 -14.65 -29.46 -10.37
CA LYS A 753 -15.91 -29.27 -11.09
C LYS A 753 -15.75 -28.19 -12.15
N GLU A 754 -16.69 -28.13 -13.08
CA GLU A 754 -16.69 -27.10 -14.14
C GLU A 754 -16.64 -25.67 -13.57
N ALA A 755 -17.34 -25.41 -12.46
CA ALA A 755 -17.34 -24.10 -11.81
C ALA A 755 -16.03 -23.74 -11.08
N ASP A 756 -15.10 -24.68 -10.92
CA ASP A 756 -13.85 -24.48 -10.18
C ASP A 756 -12.75 -23.84 -11.05
N THR A 757 -12.80 -23.98 -12.38
CA THR A 757 -11.74 -23.48 -13.27
C THR A 757 -12.29 -22.85 -14.54
N VAL A 758 -11.57 -21.84 -15.06
CA VAL A 758 -11.91 -21.17 -16.32
C VAL A 758 -11.27 -21.81 -17.55
N LEU A 759 -10.44 -22.84 -17.36
CA LEU A 759 -9.80 -23.59 -18.44
C LEU A 759 -10.87 -24.35 -19.24
N ALA A 760 -10.96 -24.12 -20.55
CA ALA A 760 -11.99 -24.74 -21.38
C ALA A 760 -11.81 -26.28 -21.51
N ASP A 761 -10.59 -26.71 -21.82
CA ASP A 761 -10.22 -28.13 -21.95
C ASP A 761 -9.65 -28.62 -20.62
N TRP A 762 -10.48 -28.65 -19.56
CA TRP A 762 -10.04 -29.00 -18.21
C TRP A 762 -10.16 -30.49 -17.86
N GLN A 763 -11.04 -31.23 -18.54
CA GLN A 763 -11.14 -32.69 -18.47
C GLN A 763 -10.12 -33.31 -19.44
#